data_AF-A0A094HXB5-F1
#
_entry.id   AF-A0A094HXB5-F1
#
_cell.length_a   1.000
_cell.length_b   1.000
_cell.length_c   1.000
_cell.angle_alpha   90.00
_cell.angle_beta   90.00
_cell.angle_gamma   90.00
#
_symmetry.space_group_name_H-M   'P 1'
#
loop_
_entity.id
_entity.type
_entity.pdbx_description
1 polymer ?
#
loop_
_entity_poly.entity_id
_entity_poly.type
_entity_poly.pdbx_seq_one_letter_code
_entity_poly.pdbx_strand_id
1 'polypeptide(L)'
;MATTSTSGSGILYRPPTNGTTSSHGSAANRRTSLSSFPSSRAASQVSEHSRISKSPGRPAHDDGQQSQWSSTQRAKTPSSDISPHSSQSLVKSNPNAHSQRKLRSQYPRGDTENHVEYILVASFDIDRGPVMEHQYPVAITGDEHMLAELMLPDQAHVRNQDWTIFFLHKDTSQEEEEAELKAEKRRRKKRRRDIADGLVEADEEDEADLENHPSDDDSDSSEESEDEGGEGPPLIYVLNLVNTKQDKTAKRGAVVKAMAICTRHPFLHIYKVPLEEYFKAPHPTTLSVLYDAVNTMDLSLMPRLSLLEKYLLQTSENKDLFLEKFEQMIQIRMAEDRGEKIKSAAIGHSSPEKKSDLTRNGTRAHVQQGHSEYSVPRDTHEFETRVIYNGIPIPIKVPVAIAPETVGDFSMIKLIQTFGDPHTKNPQPFTLHSHLTTGGAYTHPIIVLVNAILTQKRVIFLGHNRPSGEVAEAVLAACALASGGILRGFTRHAFPYTDLSKIDDLLKVPGFIAGVTNPTFENHPEWWDVLCDLPTGRMKISARIEPAPVTEGLVFFQQQNPQFSTHTSAATSTTPTSADPTGDAAFMADVLKSIAARHGENAVRSKWRTWVEKFARISAAFEETVYGASALYIGSEEDPEHTNSTSGHGYVWSDEGARQKSLAGNASRIEGWRNTRSYYSFIQDLARYFTVQPQKYIDLHHLHDRLKAQKLTQAASGEIYTAFSKAAVTYDEICQLLTVCPESQAGVFYIALGLFHKDIEVRKSVVDLLERISEHEAGRHWWKGLSRFEKLAYIRIKREVEADAQAKGAGKQAKRSPFEGLRES
;
A
#
# COMPACT_ATOMS: atom_id res chain seq x y z
N MET A 1 -15.74 61.75 -24.74
CA MET A 1 -15.46 63.18 -24.99
C MET A 1 -15.10 63.86 -23.67
N ALA A 2 -14.22 64.86 -23.70
CA ALA A 2 -13.98 65.88 -22.65
C ALA A 2 -13.64 65.42 -21.20
N THR A 3 -12.34 65.18 -20.96
CA THR A 3 -11.45 65.95 -20.04
C THR A 3 -11.87 66.45 -18.64
N THR A 4 -10.87 66.41 -17.74
CA THR A 4 -10.57 67.33 -16.59
C THR A 4 -11.50 67.36 -15.36
N SER A 5 -11.06 67.70 -14.12
CA SER A 5 -9.78 67.51 -13.38
C SER A 5 -9.94 68.04 -11.92
N THR A 6 -8.92 67.81 -11.08
CA THR A 6 -8.53 68.63 -9.90
C THR A 6 -9.31 68.58 -8.57
N SER A 7 -8.67 67.92 -7.59
CA SER A 7 -8.25 68.43 -6.25
C SER A 7 -9.24 68.91 -5.18
N GLY A 8 -9.03 68.43 -3.95
CA GLY A 8 -9.44 69.05 -2.68
C GLY A 8 -8.62 68.52 -1.49
N SER A 9 -7.69 69.34 -0.97
CA SER A 9 -6.78 69.00 0.17
C SER A 9 -7.32 69.53 1.51
N GLY A 10 -7.00 68.91 2.67
CA GLY A 10 -7.53 69.45 3.94
C GLY A 10 -7.16 68.85 5.31
N ILE A 11 -5.86 68.70 5.62
CA ILE A 11 -5.22 68.95 6.94
C ILE A 11 -5.57 68.10 8.20
N LEU A 12 -4.47 67.66 8.84
CA LEU A 12 -4.19 67.07 10.16
C LEU A 12 -5.09 67.39 11.38
N TYR A 13 -5.13 66.46 12.36
CA TYR A 13 -4.60 66.68 13.73
C TYR A 13 -4.28 65.35 14.48
N ARG A 14 -3.34 65.38 15.44
CA ARG A 14 -2.81 64.28 16.30
C ARG A 14 -2.11 64.95 17.52
N PRO A 15 -1.74 64.28 18.64
CA PRO A 15 -2.31 63.16 19.43
C PRO A 15 -2.91 63.69 20.77
N PRO A 16 -3.06 62.91 21.88
CA PRO A 16 -1.94 62.56 22.78
C PRO A 16 -2.02 61.13 23.40
N THR A 17 -1.19 60.86 24.42
CA THR A 17 -0.78 59.52 24.90
C THR A 17 -1.15 59.20 26.37
N ASN A 18 -1.23 57.88 26.66
CA ASN A 18 -1.02 57.19 27.95
C ASN A 18 -1.99 57.37 29.13
N GLY A 19 -2.36 56.23 29.73
CA GLY A 19 -2.99 56.10 31.05
C GLY A 19 -3.21 54.62 31.41
N THR A 20 -2.45 54.11 32.39
CA THR A 20 -2.46 52.70 32.83
C THR A 20 -3.33 52.50 34.06
N THR A 21 -4.10 51.41 34.14
CA THR A 21 -4.39 50.69 35.40
C THR A 21 -4.97 49.29 35.16
N SER A 22 -4.81 48.40 36.13
CA SER A 22 -5.06 46.96 36.08
C SER A 22 -6.32 46.53 36.85
N SER A 23 -6.90 45.39 36.48
CA SER A 23 -7.60 44.51 37.43
C SER A 23 -7.52 43.04 36.97
N HIS A 24 -7.29 42.14 37.94
CA HIS A 24 -7.31 40.68 37.72
C HIS A 24 -8.74 40.13 37.89
N GLY A 25 -9.08 39.11 37.11
CA GLY A 25 -10.26 38.27 37.31
C GLY A 25 -10.00 36.85 36.80
N SER A 26 -9.83 35.90 37.71
CA SER A 26 -9.51 34.51 37.41
C SER A 26 -10.77 33.66 37.21
N ALA A 27 -10.79 32.81 36.17
CA ALA A 27 -11.86 31.82 35.96
C ALA A 27 -11.31 30.48 35.42
N ALA A 28 -11.38 29.49 36.31
CA ALA A 28 -11.10 28.05 36.19
C ALA A 28 -11.01 27.36 34.80
N ASN A 29 -9.99 26.52 34.68
CA ASN A 29 -9.97 25.32 33.83
C ASN A 29 -11.26 24.50 33.93
N ARG A 30 -11.77 24.01 32.79
CA ARG A 30 -12.52 22.76 32.72
C ARG A 30 -12.00 21.86 31.61
N ARG A 31 -11.45 20.72 32.00
CA ARG A 31 -11.32 19.54 31.13
C ARG A 31 -12.73 19.02 30.83
N THR A 32 -12.99 18.62 29.59
CA THR A 32 -14.16 17.79 29.24
C THR A 32 -13.67 16.56 28.47
N SER A 33 -13.85 15.41 29.09
CA SER A 33 -13.49 14.08 28.58
C SER A 33 -14.55 13.50 27.64
N LEU A 34 -14.16 12.44 26.95
CA LEU A 34 -14.93 11.65 25.99
C LEU A 34 -16.21 11.02 26.58
N SER A 35 -17.07 10.58 25.64
CA SER A 35 -18.06 9.47 25.69
C SER A 35 -19.56 9.79 25.71
N SER A 36 -20.28 8.89 25.03
CA SER A 36 -21.72 8.54 25.05
C SER A 36 -22.69 9.20 24.04
N PHE A 37 -23.13 8.37 23.08
CA PHE A 37 -24.41 8.47 22.38
C PHE A 37 -25.54 7.85 23.23
N PRO A 38 -26.80 8.27 23.09
CA PRO A 38 -27.94 7.57 23.67
C PRO A 38 -28.48 6.49 22.73
N SER A 39 -28.67 5.26 23.22
CA SER A 39 -29.52 4.26 22.57
C SER A 39 -30.82 4.11 23.37
N SER A 40 -31.94 3.92 22.68
CA SER A 40 -33.27 3.83 23.28
C SER A 40 -33.88 2.44 23.09
N ARG A 41 -34.19 1.78 24.22
CA ARG A 41 -35.29 0.80 24.31
C ARG A 41 -35.68 0.55 25.76
N ALA A 42 -36.94 0.20 25.98
CA ALA A 42 -37.58 0.24 27.29
C ALA A 42 -37.82 -1.15 27.88
N ALA A 43 -37.67 -1.21 29.21
CA ALA A 43 -38.44 -1.97 30.19
C ALA A 43 -38.77 -3.47 29.95
N SER A 44 -38.15 -4.30 30.78
CA SER A 44 -38.87 -5.30 31.59
C SER A 44 -38.22 -5.38 33.00
N GLN A 45 -38.96 -5.84 34.01
CA GLN A 45 -38.61 -5.72 35.44
C GLN A 45 -38.44 -7.07 36.13
N VAL A 46 -37.82 -7.04 37.33
CA VAL A 46 -37.81 -8.08 38.40
C VAL A 46 -36.94 -9.31 38.04
N SER A 47 -36.09 -9.89 38.90
CA SER A 47 -36.10 -9.97 40.37
C SER A 47 -34.75 -9.81 41.08
N GLU A 48 -34.83 -9.56 42.39
CA GLU A 48 -33.75 -9.37 43.36
C GLU A 48 -32.88 -10.63 43.60
N HIS A 49 -31.59 -10.46 43.93
CA HIS A 49 -31.13 -10.65 45.32
C HIS A 49 -29.70 -10.14 45.60
N SER A 50 -29.35 -10.05 46.88
CA SER A 50 -28.29 -9.20 47.44
C SER A 50 -27.16 -9.98 48.11
N ARG A 51 -25.92 -9.41 48.15
CA ARG A 51 -25.19 -9.00 49.41
C ARG A 51 -23.67 -8.73 49.23
N ILE A 52 -23.22 -7.64 49.88
CA ILE A 52 -22.00 -7.49 50.73
C ILE A 52 -20.64 -7.94 50.11
N SER A 53 -19.67 -7.10 49.74
CA SER A 53 -18.98 -5.94 50.35
C SER A 53 -17.90 -6.24 51.43
N LYS A 54 -16.61 -6.03 51.08
CA LYS A 54 -15.64 -5.10 51.75
C LYS A 54 -14.15 -5.42 51.47
N SER A 55 -13.35 -4.35 51.43
CA SER A 55 -11.88 -4.34 51.45
C SER A 55 -11.31 -4.13 52.87
N PRO A 56 -10.01 -4.40 53.08
CA PRO A 56 -9.03 -3.41 53.58
C PRO A 56 -7.65 -3.55 52.86
N GLY A 57 -6.62 -2.72 53.03
CA GLY A 57 -6.35 -1.57 53.91
C GLY A 57 -4.92 -1.64 54.47
N ARG A 58 -4.03 -0.68 54.16
CA ARG A 58 -2.61 -0.61 54.63
C ARG A 58 -2.47 0.05 56.03
N PRO A 59 -1.36 -0.23 56.74
CA PRO A 59 -0.42 0.83 57.22
C PRO A 59 1.07 0.38 57.18
N ALA A 60 2.11 1.12 57.60
CA ALA A 60 2.51 2.55 57.49
C ALA A 60 3.94 2.74 58.12
N HIS A 61 4.80 3.63 57.57
CA HIS A 61 6.00 4.31 58.19
C HIS A 61 7.09 3.46 58.93
N ASP A 62 8.32 3.91 59.22
CA ASP A 62 9.04 5.19 59.00
C ASP A 62 10.58 5.00 58.86
N ASP A 63 11.29 6.14 58.74
CA ASP A 63 12.73 6.39 58.99
C ASP A 63 13.79 5.96 57.95
N GLY A 64 14.80 6.82 57.78
CA GLY A 64 15.96 6.59 56.91
C GLY A 64 17.13 7.53 57.23
N GLN A 65 18.26 7.41 56.52
CA GLN A 65 19.29 8.46 56.47
C GLN A 65 20.34 8.25 55.35
N GLN A 66 20.62 9.35 54.66
CA GLN A 66 21.88 9.81 54.04
C GLN A 66 23.01 8.86 53.56
N SER A 67 23.38 9.10 52.29
CA SER A 67 24.75 9.39 51.78
C SER A 67 25.65 8.31 51.16
N GLN A 68 26.06 8.62 49.92
CA GLN A 68 27.38 8.44 49.27
C GLN A 68 28.34 7.33 49.71
N TRP A 69 28.73 6.46 48.77
CA TRP A 69 30.13 6.27 48.30
C TRP A 69 30.19 5.28 47.13
N SER A 70 31.21 5.41 46.27
CA SER A 70 31.40 4.62 45.05
C SER A 70 32.63 3.69 45.10
N SER A 71 32.48 2.49 44.51
CA SER A 71 33.53 1.66 43.90
C SER A 71 34.39 0.69 44.76
N THR A 72 34.77 -0.40 44.06
CA THR A 72 36.09 -1.09 44.08
C THR A 72 36.28 -2.41 44.87
N GLN A 73 36.04 -3.52 44.15
CA GLN A 73 36.90 -4.72 43.96
C GLN A 73 37.17 -5.81 45.03
N ARG A 74 37.06 -7.08 44.54
CA ARG A 74 37.87 -8.31 44.83
C ARG A 74 37.75 -9.00 46.22
N ALA A 75 37.93 -10.33 46.38
CA ALA A 75 37.91 -11.51 45.46
C ALA A 75 38.06 -12.86 46.25
N LYS A 76 37.86 -14.00 45.54
CA LYS A 76 38.23 -15.42 45.85
C LYS A 76 37.22 -16.20 46.74
N THR A 77 36.54 -17.30 46.33
CA THR A 77 36.88 -18.60 45.65
C THR A 77 37.58 -19.63 46.54
N PRO A 78 37.43 -20.98 46.35
CA PRO A 78 36.88 -21.76 45.20
C PRO A 78 35.65 -22.65 45.61
N SER A 79 35.26 -23.81 45.04
CA SER A 79 35.75 -24.74 43.97
C SER A 79 34.65 -25.68 43.42
N SER A 80 34.90 -26.26 42.22
CA SER A 80 34.64 -27.66 41.74
C SER A 80 33.23 -28.29 41.83
N ASP A 81 32.60 -28.87 40.78
CA ASP A 81 33.00 -29.26 39.40
C ASP A 81 31.82 -28.97 38.42
N ILE A 82 31.93 -28.69 37.10
CA ILE A 82 32.78 -29.13 35.96
C ILE A 82 32.41 -30.54 35.41
N SER A 83 32.07 -30.78 34.13
CA SER A 83 31.63 -29.95 33.00
C SER A 83 30.77 -30.80 32.01
N PRO A 84 31.01 -30.91 30.68
CA PRO A 84 30.04 -30.36 29.71
C PRO A 84 29.53 -31.37 28.65
N HIS A 85 28.50 -31.01 27.88
CA HIS A 85 28.49 -31.35 26.46
C HIS A 85 27.80 -30.32 25.58
N SER A 86 28.60 -29.64 24.77
CA SER A 86 28.17 -29.04 23.51
C SER A 86 27.99 -30.16 22.47
N SER A 87 26.93 -30.06 21.67
CA SER A 87 26.94 -30.56 20.30
C SER A 87 26.47 -29.45 19.37
N GLN A 88 27.42 -28.61 18.97
CA GLN A 88 27.29 -27.74 17.80
C GLN A 88 26.95 -28.59 16.57
N SER A 89 25.67 -28.67 16.20
CA SER A 89 25.30 -29.02 14.84
C SER A 89 25.52 -27.78 13.97
N LEU A 90 26.61 -27.80 13.19
CA LEU A 90 26.73 -26.97 12.00
C LEU A 90 25.65 -27.43 11.01
N VAL A 91 24.42 -26.96 11.21
CA VAL A 91 23.38 -27.06 10.19
C VAL A 91 23.91 -26.27 8.99
N LYS A 92 24.24 -26.98 7.91
CA LYS A 92 24.40 -26.34 6.62
C LYS A 92 23.04 -25.74 6.29
N SER A 93 22.89 -24.43 6.48
CA SER A 93 21.74 -23.71 5.93
C SER A 93 21.75 -24.00 4.44
N ASN A 94 20.71 -24.71 3.99
CA ASN A 94 20.58 -25.04 2.59
C ASN A 94 20.07 -23.76 1.91
N PRO A 95 20.78 -23.16 0.94
CA PRO A 95 20.28 -21.96 0.25
C PRO A 95 18.95 -22.23 -0.48
N ASN A 96 18.64 -23.51 -0.74
CA ASN A 96 17.36 -23.97 -1.29
C ASN A 96 16.33 -24.37 -0.22
N ALA A 97 16.51 -23.98 1.05
CA ALA A 97 15.49 -24.14 2.09
C ALA A 97 14.39 -23.09 1.92
N HIS A 98 13.46 -23.36 1.01
CA HIS A 98 12.18 -22.66 0.97
C HIS A 98 11.50 -22.76 2.34
N SER A 99 10.98 -21.64 2.85
CA SER A 99 9.76 -21.70 3.66
C SER A 99 8.72 -22.46 2.83
N GLN A 100 8.11 -23.53 3.34
CA GLN A 100 7.31 -24.48 2.54
C GLN A 100 5.93 -23.95 2.12
N ARG A 101 5.87 -22.69 1.69
CA ARG A 101 4.72 -22.10 1.00
C ARG A 101 4.56 -22.77 -0.36
N LYS A 102 3.74 -23.83 -0.36
CA LYS A 102 3.31 -24.53 -1.57
C LYS A 102 2.74 -23.49 -2.54
N LEU A 103 3.25 -23.46 -3.77
CA LEU A 103 2.67 -22.61 -4.81
C LEU A 103 1.19 -22.97 -4.99
N ARG A 104 0.33 -21.97 -4.92
CA ARG A 104 -1.13 -22.09 -4.94
C ARG A 104 -1.73 -21.11 -5.92
N SER A 105 -2.96 -21.37 -6.34
CA SER A 105 -3.76 -20.40 -7.08
C SER A 105 -4.17 -19.22 -6.19
N GLN A 106 -4.27 -18.04 -6.79
CA GLN A 106 -4.93 -16.89 -6.18
C GLN A 106 -6.46 -17.03 -6.16
N TYR A 107 -7.02 -17.84 -7.08
CA TYR A 107 -8.45 -18.14 -7.20
C TYR A 107 -8.66 -19.64 -7.52
N PRO A 108 -8.64 -20.52 -6.50
CA PRO A 108 -8.78 -21.96 -6.67
C PRO A 108 -10.08 -22.37 -7.37
N ARG A 109 -10.10 -23.55 -8.01
CA ARG A 109 -11.33 -24.10 -8.59
C ARG A 109 -12.26 -24.62 -7.51
N GLY A 110 -13.54 -24.29 -7.61
CA GLY A 110 -14.55 -24.69 -6.63
C GLY A 110 -14.53 -23.86 -5.35
N ASP A 111 -13.78 -22.74 -5.34
CA ASP A 111 -13.97 -21.69 -4.34
C ASP A 111 -15.41 -21.15 -4.40
N THR A 112 -15.93 -20.71 -3.25
CA THR A 112 -17.32 -20.27 -3.10
C THR A 112 -17.52 -18.79 -3.41
N GLU A 113 -16.44 -18.02 -3.58
CA GLU A 113 -16.50 -16.60 -3.91
C GLU A 113 -16.76 -16.34 -5.40
N ASN A 114 -17.86 -15.65 -5.70
CA ASN A 114 -18.20 -15.20 -7.04
C ASN A 114 -17.41 -13.93 -7.43
N HIS A 115 -16.89 -13.88 -8.66
CA HIS A 115 -16.23 -12.70 -9.23
C HIS A 115 -17.14 -11.47 -9.30
N VAL A 116 -18.44 -11.68 -9.50
CA VAL A 116 -19.51 -10.67 -9.56
C VAL A 116 -20.64 -11.09 -8.62
N GLU A 117 -20.98 -10.21 -7.68
CA GLU A 117 -22.06 -10.46 -6.71
C GLU A 117 -23.44 -10.16 -7.29
N TYR A 118 -23.58 -8.99 -7.93
CA TYR A 118 -24.86 -8.50 -8.46
C TYR A 118 -24.71 -7.88 -9.86
N ILE A 119 -25.78 -8.00 -10.65
CA ILE A 119 -26.02 -7.20 -11.86
C ILE A 119 -27.31 -6.43 -11.65
N LEU A 120 -27.23 -5.10 -11.78
CA LEU A 120 -28.35 -4.17 -11.59
C LEU A 120 -28.71 -3.53 -12.93
N VAL A 121 -29.99 -3.28 -13.17
CA VAL A 121 -30.49 -2.56 -14.36
C VAL A 121 -31.47 -1.49 -13.90
N ALA A 122 -31.20 -0.23 -14.24
CA ALA A 122 -32.06 0.91 -13.95
C ALA A 122 -32.51 1.61 -15.24
N SER A 123 -33.64 2.31 -15.18
CA SER A 123 -34.09 3.18 -16.28
C SER A 123 -34.71 4.47 -15.75
N PHE A 124 -34.82 5.46 -16.64
CA PHE A 124 -35.43 6.73 -16.31
C PHE A 124 -36.91 6.75 -16.70
N ASP A 125 -37.80 6.74 -15.71
CA ASP A 125 -39.22 7.00 -15.87
C ASP A 125 -39.51 8.51 -15.79
N ILE A 126 -40.45 9.00 -16.57
CA ILE A 126 -40.73 10.44 -16.71
C ILE A 126 -41.61 10.96 -15.57
N ASP A 127 -42.47 10.10 -15.05
CA ASP A 127 -43.47 10.41 -14.03
C ASP A 127 -42.95 10.00 -12.63
N ARG A 128 -42.02 9.01 -12.56
CA ARG A 128 -41.42 8.50 -11.31
C ARG A 128 -39.93 8.85 -11.10
N GLY A 129 -39.19 9.27 -12.12
CA GLY A 129 -37.74 9.49 -12.03
C GLY A 129 -36.92 8.20 -12.23
N PRO A 130 -35.69 8.13 -11.67
CA PRO A 130 -34.88 6.91 -11.67
C PRO A 130 -35.61 5.73 -11.03
N VAL A 131 -35.66 4.59 -11.72
CA VAL A 131 -36.28 3.36 -11.21
C VAL A 131 -35.37 2.15 -11.48
N MET A 132 -35.30 1.24 -10.52
CA MET A 132 -34.67 -0.07 -10.70
C MET A 132 -35.63 -0.98 -11.49
N GLU A 133 -35.18 -1.52 -12.62
CA GLU A 133 -35.96 -2.45 -13.46
C GLU A 133 -35.72 -3.91 -13.09
N HIS A 134 -34.44 -4.30 -12.99
CA HIS A 134 -34.03 -5.69 -12.77
C HIS A 134 -32.81 -5.77 -11.84
N GLN A 135 -32.76 -6.83 -11.05
CA GLN A 135 -31.66 -7.16 -10.14
C GLN A 135 -31.43 -8.67 -10.23
N TYR A 136 -30.17 -9.10 -10.28
CA TYR A 136 -29.78 -10.51 -10.38
C TYR A 136 -28.50 -10.75 -9.57
N PRO A 137 -28.33 -11.89 -8.86
CA PRO A 137 -29.26 -13.03 -8.76
C PRO A 137 -30.38 -12.81 -7.72
N VAL A 138 -30.16 -11.92 -6.76
CA VAL A 138 -31.10 -11.57 -5.68
C VAL A 138 -31.23 -10.05 -5.61
N ALA A 139 -32.36 -9.54 -5.13
CA ALA A 139 -32.51 -8.11 -4.86
C ALA A 139 -31.51 -7.66 -3.77
N ILE A 140 -30.86 -6.53 -4.00
CA ILE A 140 -29.90 -5.95 -3.05
C ILE A 140 -30.64 -5.30 -1.89
N THR A 141 -30.11 -5.43 -0.68
CA THR A 141 -30.64 -4.73 0.50
C THR A 141 -30.24 -3.26 0.46
N GLY A 142 -31.21 -2.35 0.44
CA GLY A 142 -30.98 -0.90 0.45
C GLY A 142 -32.16 -0.12 -0.14
N ASP A 143 -31.94 1.18 -0.37
CA ASP A 143 -32.89 2.02 -1.10
C ASP A 143 -32.69 1.87 -2.62
N GLU A 144 -33.61 1.15 -3.27
CA GLU A 144 -33.61 0.94 -4.73
C GLU A 144 -33.65 2.25 -5.53
N HIS A 145 -34.31 3.30 -5.00
CA HIS A 145 -34.39 4.60 -5.67
C HIS A 145 -33.02 5.31 -5.63
N MET A 146 -32.36 5.34 -4.47
CA MET A 146 -31.02 5.90 -4.31
C MET A 146 -30.00 5.19 -5.22
N LEU A 147 -30.10 3.86 -5.38
CA LEU A 147 -29.26 3.08 -6.28
C LEU A 147 -29.53 3.41 -7.76
N ALA A 148 -30.80 3.52 -8.16
CA ALA A 148 -31.17 3.90 -9.52
C ALA A 148 -30.70 5.34 -9.86
N GLU A 149 -30.70 6.25 -8.89
CA GLU A 149 -30.19 7.62 -9.03
C GLU A 149 -28.65 7.62 -9.24
N LEU A 150 -27.88 6.83 -8.47
CA LEU A 150 -26.43 6.67 -8.69
C LEU A 150 -26.10 6.06 -10.07
N MET A 151 -26.97 5.16 -10.56
CA MET A 151 -26.82 4.56 -11.89
C MET A 151 -27.17 5.51 -13.04
N LEU A 152 -27.85 6.63 -12.80
CA LEU A 152 -28.36 7.54 -13.82
C LEU A 152 -27.86 8.98 -13.55
N PRO A 153 -26.56 9.25 -13.76
CA PRO A 153 -25.90 10.50 -13.38
C PRO A 153 -26.48 11.72 -14.12
N ASP A 154 -26.35 12.89 -13.49
CA ASP A 154 -26.75 14.17 -14.08
C ASP A 154 -26.13 14.35 -15.48
N GLN A 155 -26.97 14.80 -16.42
CA GLN A 155 -26.64 14.98 -17.84
C GLN A 155 -26.40 13.69 -18.66
N ALA A 156 -26.62 12.47 -18.16
CA ALA A 156 -26.50 11.25 -18.97
C ALA A 156 -27.26 11.29 -20.30
N HIS A 157 -28.43 11.96 -20.31
CA HIS A 157 -29.29 12.10 -21.48
C HIS A 157 -28.71 12.93 -22.64
N VAL A 158 -27.62 13.70 -22.44
CA VAL A 158 -26.97 14.46 -23.53
C VAL A 158 -25.90 13.66 -24.28
N ARG A 159 -25.62 12.42 -23.84
CA ARG A 159 -24.61 11.52 -24.43
C ARG A 159 -25.26 10.21 -24.82
N ASN A 160 -24.77 9.60 -25.91
CA ASN A 160 -25.23 8.27 -26.34
C ASN A 160 -24.85 7.20 -25.30
N GLN A 161 -23.64 7.30 -24.73
CA GLN A 161 -23.16 6.42 -23.66
C GLN A 161 -22.29 7.23 -22.69
N ASP A 162 -22.29 6.85 -21.42
CA ASP A 162 -21.39 7.36 -20.38
C ASP A 162 -21.04 6.19 -19.42
N TRP A 163 -19.77 6.07 -19.06
CA TRP A 163 -19.31 5.10 -18.07
C TRP A 163 -19.24 5.78 -16.71
N THR A 164 -19.59 5.07 -15.64
CA THR A 164 -19.46 5.59 -14.27
C THR A 164 -18.98 4.51 -13.32
N ILE A 165 -18.36 4.95 -12.23
CA ILE A 165 -17.99 4.11 -11.10
C ILE A 165 -18.57 4.75 -9.85
N PHE A 166 -19.17 3.94 -8.99
CA PHE A 166 -19.52 4.32 -7.63
C PHE A 166 -19.27 3.14 -6.70
N PHE A 167 -19.23 3.41 -5.40
CA PHE A 167 -18.96 2.41 -4.38
C PHE A 167 -20.20 2.19 -3.54
N LEU A 168 -20.45 0.95 -3.13
CA LEU A 168 -21.47 0.62 -2.15
C LEU A 168 -20.77 0.17 -0.86
N HIS A 169 -21.11 0.84 0.23
CA HIS A 169 -20.74 0.45 1.58
C HIS A 169 -21.81 -0.53 2.08
N LYS A 170 -21.44 -1.80 2.27
CA LYS A 170 -22.31 -2.81 2.86
C LYS A 170 -22.48 -2.53 4.35
N ASP A 171 -23.70 -2.67 4.88
CA ASP A 171 -24.00 -2.40 6.29
C ASP A 171 -23.13 -3.27 7.21
N THR A 172 -22.45 -2.65 8.17
CA THR A 172 -21.48 -3.32 9.06
C THR A 172 -22.07 -4.50 9.84
N SER A 173 -23.38 -4.47 10.14
CA SER A 173 -24.02 -5.43 11.03
C SER A 173 -23.98 -6.89 10.55
N GLN A 174 -24.13 -7.15 9.25
CA GLN A 174 -24.11 -8.54 8.73
C GLN A 174 -22.70 -9.11 8.62
N GLU A 175 -21.68 -8.26 8.40
CA GLU A 175 -20.29 -8.70 8.29
C GLU A 175 -19.52 -8.63 9.60
N GLU A 176 -19.97 -7.86 10.60
CA GLU A 176 -19.51 -8.03 11.98
C GLU A 176 -19.85 -9.44 12.48
N GLU A 177 -21.06 -9.93 12.19
CA GLU A 177 -21.49 -11.31 12.47
C GLU A 177 -20.67 -12.35 11.67
N GLU A 178 -20.46 -12.14 10.35
CA GLU A 178 -19.63 -13.05 9.54
C GLU A 178 -18.14 -13.05 9.95
N ALA A 179 -17.59 -11.90 10.33
CA ALA A 179 -16.22 -11.75 10.80
C ALA A 179 -16.01 -12.35 12.19
N GLU A 180 -16.98 -12.21 13.10
CA GLU A 180 -16.98 -12.88 14.40
C GLU A 180 -17.02 -14.40 14.23
N LEU A 181 -17.88 -14.92 13.33
CA LEU A 181 -17.92 -16.35 12.96
C LEU A 181 -16.59 -16.83 12.33
N LYS A 182 -15.96 -16.04 11.45
CA LYS A 182 -14.62 -16.36 10.88
C LYS A 182 -13.53 -16.34 11.96
N ALA A 183 -13.57 -15.38 12.88
CA ALA A 183 -12.62 -15.27 14.00
C ALA A 183 -12.78 -16.43 14.99
N GLU A 184 -14.01 -16.83 15.29
CA GLU A 184 -14.31 -17.99 16.13
C GLU A 184 -13.84 -19.30 15.49
N LYS A 185 -14.11 -19.52 14.19
CA LYS A 185 -13.54 -20.65 13.44
C LYS A 185 -12.01 -20.68 13.48
N ARG A 186 -11.34 -19.52 13.34
CA ARG A 186 -9.88 -19.41 13.46
C ARG A 186 -9.41 -19.74 14.90
N ARG A 187 -10.09 -19.25 15.94
CA ARG A 187 -9.79 -19.57 17.35
C ARG A 187 -9.92 -21.07 17.63
N ARG A 188 -10.99 -21.69 17.16
CA ARG A 188 -11.27 -23.14 17.28
C ARG A 188 -10.25 -24.00 16.53
N LYS A 189 -9.89 -23.64 15.29
CA LYS A 189 -8.84 -24.33 14.51
C LYS A 189 -7.46 -24.19 15.16
N LYS A 190 -7.14 -23.03 15.77
CA LYS A 190 -5.92 -22.85 16.55
C LYS A 190 -5.92 -23.72 17.81
N ARG A 191 -7.00 -23.71 18.61
CA ARG A 191 -7.11 -24.54 19.82
C ARG A 191 -6.91 -26.05 19.51
N ARG A 192 -7.54 -26.56 18.45
CA ARG A 192 -7.33 -27.95 17.99
C ARG A 192 -5.87 -28.25 17.62
N ARG A 193 -5.13 -27.30 17.03
CA ARG A 193 -3.70 -27.45 16.74
C ARG A 193 -2.87 -27.42 18.03
N ASP A 194 -3.12 -26.46 18.91
CA ASP A 194 -2.42 -26.33 20.19
C ASP A 194 -2.62 -27.59 21.09
N ILE A 195 -3.80 -28.22 21.04
CA ILE A 195 -4.07 -29.52 21.67
C ILE A 195 -3.30 -30.67 21.00
N ALA A 196 -3.32 -30.74 19.67
CA ALA A 196 -2.60 -31.79 18.92
C ALA A 196 -1.06 -31.72 19.09
N ASP A 197 -0.52 -30.51 19.25
CA ASP A 197 0.89 -30.25 19.54
C ASP A 197 1.24 -30.43 21.04
N GLY A 198 0.26 -30.77 21.89
CA GLY A 198 0.45 -31.03 23.33
C GLY A 198 0.73 -29.78 24.18
N LEU A 199 0.36 -28.59 23.69
CA LEU A 199 0.54 -27.30 24.37
C LEU A 199 -0.61 -26.98 25.33
N VAL A 200 -1.77 -27.61 25.16
CA VAL A 200 -3.01 -27.40 25.92
C VAL A 200 -3.70 -28.75 26.14
N GLU A 201 -4.21 -29.01 27.34
CA GLU A 201 -5.04 -30.21 27.60
C GLU A 201 -6.46 -30.03 27.01
N ALA A 202 -7.05 -31.12 26.51
CA ALA A 202 -8.40 -31.10 25.94
C ALA A 202 -9.46 -31.16 27.04
N ASP A 203 -10.48 -30.30 26.96
CA ASP A 203 -11.64 -30.32 27.86
C ASP A 203 -12.79 -31.17 27.27
N GLU A 204 -13.83 -31.46 28.06
CA GLU A 204 -15.03 -32.19 27.62
C GLU A 204 -15.71 -31.54 26.38
N GLU A 205 -15.60 -30.22 26.23
CA GLU A 205 -16.08 -29.50 25.04
C GLU A 205 -15.23 -29.77 23.78
N ASP A 206 -13.91 -29.95 23.91
CA ASP A 206 -13.03 -30.26 22.77
C ASP A 206 -13.20 -31.72 22.31
N GLU A 207 -13.35 -32.65 23.24
CA GLU A 207 -13.63 -34.07 22.96
C GLU A 207 -14.92 -34.20 22.12
N ALA A 208 -16.01 -33.56 22.56
CA ALA A 208 -17.28 -33.56 21.83
C ALA A 208 -17.19 -32.85 20.46
N ASP A 209 -16.31 -31.86 20.31
CA ASP A 209 -16.09 -31.14 19.05
C ASP A 209 -15.26 -31.95 18.04
N LEU A 210 -14.31 -32.74 18.53
CA LEU A 210 -13.50 -33.68 17.75
C LEU A 210 -14.35 -34.86 17.24
N GLU A 211 -15.30 -35.36 18.04
CA GLU A 211 -16.20 -36.45 17.62
C GLU A 211 -17.19 -36.02 16.52
N ASN A 212 -17.74 -34.80 16.59
CA ASN A 212 -18.73 -34.32 15.61
C ASN A 212 -18.15 -33.86 14.28
N HIS A 213 -16.86 -33.49 14.24
CA HIS A 213 -16.16 -33.05 13.02
C HIS A 213 -14.81 -33.77 12.84
N PRO A 214 -14.84 -35.04 12.36
CA PRO A 214 -13.64 -35.79 12.00
C PRO A 214 -12.85 -35.04 10.91
N SER A 215 -11.55 -35.28 10.87
CA SER A 215 -10.59 -34.49 10.10
C SER A 215 -10.83 -34.51 8.58
N ASP A 216 -11.41 -33.43 8.05
CA ASP A 216 -11.07 -32.97 6.72
C ASP A 216 -9.61 -32.48 6.71
N ASP A 217 -8.82 -32.93 5.74
CA ASP A 217 -7.38 -32.70 5.61
C ASP A 217 -7.05 -31.28 5.08
N ASP A 218 -7.72 -30.26 5.63
CA ASP A 218 -7.52 -28.84 5.32
C ASP A 218 -6.38 -28.23 6.13
N SER A 219 -5.24 -28.92 6.15
CA SER A 219 -3.98 -28.37 6.64
C SER A 219 -3.38 -27.40 5.61
N ASP A 220 -3.92 -26.15 5.54
CA ASP A 220 -3.15 -24.93 5.21
C ASP A 220 -3.91 -23.58 5.23
N SER A 221 -5.23 -23.51 5.45
CA SER A 221 -5.98 -22.21 5.50
C SER A 221 -5.44 -21.19 6.55
N SER A 222 -4.52 -21.59 7.44
CA SER A 222 -3.80 -20.68 8.33
C SER A 222 -2.91 -19.62 7.65
N GLU A 223 -2.66 -19.69 6.33
CA GLU A 223 -1.88 -18.68 5.59
C GLU A 223 -2.72 -17.66 4.80
N GLU A 224 -4.06 -17.75 4.81
CA GLU A 224 -4.92 -16.87 4.00
C GLU A 224 -4.89 -15.39 4.41
N SER A 225 -4.40 -15.09 5.63
CA SER A 225 -4.49 -13.78 6.28
C SER A 225 -3.51 -12.70 5.80
N GLU A 226 -2.69 -12.95 4.77
CA GLU A 226 -1.75 -11.92 4.26
C GLU A 226 -2.45 -10.78 3.49
N ASP A 227 -3.66 -11.01 2.95
CA ASP A 227 -4.32 -10.07 2.03
C ASP A 227 -5.55 -9.34 2.62
N GLU A 228 -6.21 -9.88 3.66
CA GLU A 228 -7.39 -9.25 4.30
C GLU A 228 -7.02 -8.14 5.29
N GLY A 229 -6.27 -7.14 4.82
CA GLY A 229 -5.85 -6.00 5.64
C GLY A 229 -6.92 -4.93 5.88
N GLY A 230 -8.04 -4.96 5.14
CA GLY A 230 -8.99 -3.86 5.03
C GLY A 230 -9.53 -3.30 6.36
N GLU A 231 -9.53 -1.98 6.50
CA GLU A 231 -10.12 -1.27 7.65
C GLU A 231 -11.66 -1.25 7.54
N GLY A 232 -12.33 -2.32 8.00
CA GLY A 232 -13.80 -2.49 7.95
C GLY A 232 -14.32 -3.28 6.74
N PRO A 233 -15.66 -3.37 6.54
CA PRO A 233 -16.31 -4.14 5.47
C PRO A 233 -15.67 -3.98 4.08
N PRO A 234 -15.48 -5.04 3.28
CA PRO A 234 -15.13 -4.91 1.86
C PRO A 234 -16.04 -3.92 1.13
N LEU A 235 -15.43 -3.02 0.35
CA LEU A 235 -16.16 -2.14 -0.57
C LEU A 235 -16.66 -2.96 -1.77
N ILE A 236 -17.92 -2.79 -2.13
CA ILE A 236 -18.44 -3.30 -3.40
C ILE A 236 -18.20 -2.20 -4.45
N TYR A 237 -17.38 -2.52 -5.44
CA TYR A 237 -17.08 -1.64 -6.56
C TYR A 237 -18.13 -1.84 -7.65
N VAL A 238 -18.74 -0.75 -8.12
CA VAL A 238 -19.80 -0.80 -9.13
C VAL A 238 -19.33 -0.17 -10.42
N LEU A 239 -19.22 -0.97 -11.49
CA LEU A 239 -19.00 -0.48 -12.86
C LEU A 239 -20.37 -0.30 -13.52
N ASN A 240 -20.71 0.93 -13.90
CA ASN A 240 -22.02 1.25 -14.49
C ASN A 240 -21.87 1.80 -15.91
N LEU A 241 -22.61 1.23 -16.86
CA LEU A 241 -22.74 1.68 -18.24
C LEU A 241 -24.12 2.28 -18.46
N VAL A 242 -24.16 3.58 -18.74
CA VAL A 242 -25.38 4.31 -19.11
C VAL A 242 -25.47 4.40 -20.61
N ASN A 243 -26.64 4.11 -21.17
CA ASN A 243 -26.92 4.08 -22.59
C ASN A 243 -28.22 4.85 -22.89
N THR A 244 -28.10 5.92 -23.69
CA THR A 244 -29.21 6.77 -24.12
C THR A 244 -29.49 6.51 -25.59
N LYS A 245 -30.66 5.95 -25.87
CA LYS A 245 -31.15 5.77 -27.24
C LYS A 245 -32.18 6.86 -27.57
N GLN A 246 -31.90 7.68 -28.57
CA GLN A 246 -32.91 8.63 -29.07
C GLN A 246 -34.07 7.85 -29.71
N ASP A 247 -35.28 8.13 -29.27
CA ASP A 247 -36.50 7.46 -29.70
C ASP A 247 -37.64 8.50 -29.78
N LYS A 248 -38.12 8.74 -31.00
CA LYS A 248 -39.19 9.71 -31.28
C LYS A 248 -40.56 9.26 -30.77
N THR A 249 -40.71 7.99 -30.38
CA THR A 249 -41.94 7.45 -29.78
C THR A 249 -41.97 7.62 -28.25
N ALA A 250 -40.82 7.85 -27.61
CA ALA A 250 -40.74 8.15 -26.19
C ALA A 250 -41.15 9.61 -25.91
N LYS A 251 -41.91 9.84 -24.83
CA LYS A 251 -42.43 11.18 -24.44
C LYS A 251 -41.34 12.27 -24.32
N ARG A 252 -40.07 11.92 -24.02
CA ARG A 252 -38.91 12.85 -23.95
C ARG A 252 -37.97 12.81 -25.17
N GLY A 253 -38.31 12.06 -26.22
CA GLY A 253 -37.46 11.90 -27.42
C GLY A 253 -36.24 10.98 -27.24
N ALA A 254 -36.06 10.40 -26.05
CA ALA A 254 -35.01 9.43 -25.74
C ALA A 254 -35.43 8.47 -24.63
N VAL A 255 -34.82 7.28 -24.62
CA VAL A 255 -34.89 6.27 -23.56
C VAL A 255 -33.50 6.14 -22.96
N VAL A 256 -33.38 6.33 -21.65
CA VAL A 256 -32.12 6.18 -20.89
C VAL A 256 -32.22 4.91 -20.05
N LYS A 257 -31.25 4.00 -20.20
CA LYS A 257 -31.08 2.81 -19.37
C LYS A 257 -29.65 2.72 -18.88
N ALA A 258 -29.47 2.17 -17.69
CA ALA A 258 -28.18 1.92 -17.09
C ALA A 258 -28.09 0.44 -16.68
N MET A 259 -26.92 -0.16 -16.82
CA MET A 259 -26.62 -1.49 -16.32
C MET A 259 -25.30 -1.45 -15.57
N ALA A 260 -25.30 -2.04 -14.38
CA ALA A 260 -24.16 -2.05 -13.49
C ALA A 260 -23.76 -3.47 -13.07
N ILE A 261 -22.45 -3.70 -12.99
CA ILE A 261 -21.84 -4.88 -12.36
C ILE A 261 -21.26 -4.48 -11.01
N CYS A 262 -21.63 -5.22 -9.97
CA CYS A 262 -21.15 -5.09 -8.61
C CYS A 262 -20.16 -6.21 -8.29
N THR A 263 -18.92 -5.86 -7.90
CA THR A 263 -17.84 -6.81 -7.65
C THR A 263 -17.00 -6.39 -6.43
N ARG A 264 -16.42 -7.36 -5.72
CA ARG A 264 -15.38 -7.10 -4.69
C ARG A 264 -14.02 -6.79 -5.31
N HIS A 265 -13.84 -6.99 -6.61
CA HIS A 265 -12.56 -6.84 -7.29
C HIS A 265 -12.29 -5.37 -7.67
N PRO A 266 -11.17 -4.77 -7.22
CA PRO A 266 -10.83 -3.39 -7.57
C PRO A 266 -10.48 -3.24 -9.06
N PHE A 267 -10.27 -4.33 -9.78
CA PHE A 267 -10.02 -4.37 -11.23
C PHE A 267 -11.30 -4.42 -12.09
N LEU A 268 -12.45 -3.95 -11.57
CA LEU A 268 -13.77 -3.90 -12.24
C LEU A 268 -13.78 -3.47 -13.73
N HIS A 269 -12.80 -2.67 -14.16
CA HIS A 269 -12.66 -2.22 -15.55
C HIS A 269 -12.57 -3.37 -16.57
N ILE A 270 -12.15 -4.58 -16.15
CA ILE A 270 -12.12 -5.77 -17.01
C ILE A 270 -13.49 -6.15 -17.57
N TYR A 271 -14.57 -5.74 -16.89
CA TYR A 271 -15.94 -6.08 -17.26
C TYR A 271 -16.57 -5.12 -18.28
N LYS A 272 -15.86 -4.09 -18.76
CA LYS A 272 -16.40 -3.15 -19.77
C LYS A 272 -16.87 -3.86 -21.04
N VAL A 273 -16.10 -4.82 -21.56
CA VAL A 273 -16.40 -5.49 -22.85
C VAL A 273 -17.66 -6.40 -22.78
N PRO A 274 -17.83 -7.28 -21.76
CA PRO A 274 -19.09 -8.03 -21.59
C PRO A 274 -20.36 -7.15 -21.48
N LEU A 275 -20.25 -5.96 -20.86
CA LEU A 275 -21.38 -5.06 -20.64
C LEU A 275 -21.92 -4.44 -21.94
N GLU A 276 -21.05 -4.13 -22.89
CA GLU A 276 -21.45 -3.59 -24.20
C GLU A 276 -22.23 -4.63 -25.04
N GLU A 277 -21.91 -5.92 -24.89
CA GLU A 277 -22.58 -7.00 -25.64
C GLU A 277 -24.04 -7.19 -25.19
N TYR A 278 -24.35 -7.01 -23.91
CA TYR A 278 -25.73 -7.07 -23.39
C TYR A 278 -26.67 -6.08 -24.10
N PHE A 279 -26.23 -4.84 -24.30
CA PHE A 279 -27.06 -3.79 -24.89
C PHE A 279 -27.42 -4.03 -26.37
N LYS A 280 -26.80 -5.02 -27.04
CA LYS A 280 -27.22 -5.48 -28.37
C LYS A 280 -28.49 -6.34 -28.33
N ALA A 281 -28.74 -7.07 -27.23
CA ALA A 281 -29.89 -7.95 -27.05
C ALA A 281 -30.39 -7.96 -25.57
N PRO A 282 -30.96 -6.82 -25.09
CA PRO A 282 -31.38 -6.68 -23.70
C PRO A 282 -32.67 -7.47 -23.41
N HIS A 283 -32.52 -8.67 -22.85
CA HIS A 283 -33.61 -9.51 -22.35
C HIS A 283 -33.28 -9.97 -20.92
N PRO A 284 -34.29 -10.23 -20.05
CA PRO A 284 -34.03 -10.69 -18.67
C PRO A 284 -33.22 -11.99 -18.60
N THR A 285 -33.48 -12.94 -19.51
CA THR A 285 -32.70 -14.19 -19.65
C THR A 285 -31.23 -13.95 -19.99
N THR A 286 -30.90 -12.80 -20.59
CA THR A 286 -29.53 -12.43 -20.92
C THR A 286 -28.72 -12.06 -19.67
N LEU A 287 -29.38 -11.60 -18.59
CA LEU A 287 -28.70 -11.23 -17.33
C LEU A 287 -28.14 -12.45 -16.61
N SER A 288 -28.90 -13.56 -16.54
CA SER A 288 -28.39 -14.80 -15.94
C SER A 288 -27.23 -15.38 -16.75
N VAL A 289 -27.35 -15.40 -18.08
CA VAL A 289 -26.24 -15.84 -18.96
C VAL A 289 -24.99 -14.98 -18.79
N LEU A 290 -25.13 -13.66 -18.62
CA LEU A 290 -24.00 -12.76 -18.36
C LEU A 290 -23.36 -13.03 -16.99
N TYR A 291 -24.17 -13.17 -15.94
CA TYR A 291 -23.70 -13.48 -14.59
C TYR A 291 -22.96 -14.81 -14.53
N ASP A 292 -23.57 -15.86 -15.08
CA ASP A 292 -22.99 -17.20 -15.10
C ASP A 292 -21.71 -17.21 -15.95
N ALA A 293 -21.68 -16.52 -17.10
CA ALA A 293 -20.49 -16.43 -17.95
C ALA A 293 -19.32 -15.69 -17.28
N VAL A 294 -19.59 -14.66 -16.47
CA VAL A 294 -18.54 -13.93 -15.74
C VAL A 294 -18.06 -14.72 -14.53
N ASN A 295 -18.96 -15.36 -13.77
CA ASN A 295 -18.61 -16.15 -12.59
C ASN A 295 -17.99 -17.52 -12.93
N THR A 296 -18.22 -18.06 -14.12
CA THR A 296 -17.50 -19.27 -14.62
C THR A 296 -16.14 -18.97 -15.26
N MET A 297 -15.66 -17.73 -15.20
CA MET A 297 -14.32 -17.34 -15.67
C MET A 297 -13.22 -18.05 -14.87
N ASP A 298 -12.42 -18.87 -15.56
CA ASP A 298 -11.31 -19.60 -14.93
C ASP A 298 -10.11 -18.68 -14.68
N LEU A 299 -9.78 -18.48 -13.39
CA LEU A 299 -8.58 -17.79 -12.91
C LEU A 299 -7.60 -18.74 -12.20
N SER A 300 -7.86 -20.06 -12.21
CA SER A 300 -7.15 -21.02 -11.35
C SER A 300 -5.66 -21.19 -11.67
N LEU A 301 -5.21 -20.81 -12.86
CA LEU A 301 -3.79 -20.80 -13.24
C LEU A 301 -3.02 -19.57 -12.75
N MET A 302 -3.69 -18.55 -12.19
CA MET A 302 -3.01 -17.36 -11.68
C MET A 302 -2.36 -17.67 -10.32
N PRO A 303 -1.02 -17.53 -10.17
CA PRO A 303 -0.32 -17.86 -8.94
C PRO A 303 -0.61 -16.83 -7.83
N ARG A 304 -0.78 -17.31 -6.60
CA ARG A 304 -0.77 -16.47 -5.40
C ARG A 304 0.67 -16.05 -5.10
N LEU A 305 0.96 -14.76 -5.24
CA LEU A 305 2.25 -14.16 -4.93
C LEU A 305 2.32 -13.71 -3.46
N SER A 306 3.51 -13.73 -2.85
CA SER A 306 3.73 -13.17 -1.51
C SER A 306 3.65 -11.63 -1.52
N LEU A 307 3.53 -11.00 -0.35
CA LEU A 307 3.50 -9.53 -0.24
C LEU A 307 4.74 -8.85 -0.88
N LEU A 308 5.93 -9.43 -0.68
CA LEU A 308 7.19 -8.95 -1.27
C LEU A 308 7.21 -9.14 -2.79
N GLU A 309 6.72 -10.28 -3.28
CA GLU A 309 6.63 -10.56 -4.72
C GLU A 309 5.62 -9.64 -5.43
N LYS A 310 4.45 -9.41 -4.82
CA LYS A 310 3.46 -8.42 -5.28
C LYS A 310 4.10 -7.03 -5.37
N TYR A 311 4.89 -6.63 -4.37
CA TYR A 311 5.62 -5.36 -4.40
C TYR A 311 6.64 -5.31 -5.54
N LEU A 312 7.47 -6.34 -5.71
CA LEU A 312 8.47 -6.42 -6.78
C LEU A 312 7.82 -6.32 -8.16
N LEU A 313 6.75 -7.09 -8.41
CA LEU A 313 6.00 -7.05 -9.67
C LEU A 313 5.35 -5.68 -9.91
N GLN A 314 4.84 -5.00 -8.87
CA GLN A 314 4.31 -3.64 -9.00
C GLN A 314 5.38 -2.56 -9.20
N THR A 315 6.67 -2.84 -8.95
CA THR A 315 7.78 -1.88 -9.12
C THR A 315 8.61 -2.08 -10.38
N SER A 316 8.56 -3.26 -11.00
CA SER A 316 9.33 -3.59 -12.19
C SER A 316 8.56 -3.24 -13.48
N GLU A 317 9.28 -3.19 -14.59
CA GLU A 317 8.72 -3.19 -15.95
C GLU A 317 9.05 -4.51 -16.69
N ASN A 318 9.69 -5.48 -16.02
CA ASN A 318 10.10 -6.76 -16.59
C ASN A 318 8.92 -7.73 -16.72
N LYS A 319 8.47 -7.96 -17.97
CA LYS A 319 7.34 -8.82 -18.32
C LYS A 319 7.50 -10.30 -17.97
N ASP A 320 8.73 -10.76 -17.76
CA ASP A 320 9.08 -12.16 -17.47
C ASP A 320 9.41 -12.39 -15.97
N LEU A 321 8.94 -11.51 -15.08
CA LEU A 321 9.18 -11.62 -13.63
C LEU A 321 8.23 -12.65 -13.02
N PHE A 322 8.76 -13.64 -12.28
CA PHE A 322 8.00 -14.79 -11.73
C PHE A 322 7.31 -15.68 -12.78
N LEU A 323 7.79 -15.69 -14.04
CA LEU A 323 7.26 -16.54 -15.11
C LEU A 323 7.23 -18.03 -14.72
N GLU A 324 8.23 -18.45 -13.95
CA GLU A 324 8.39 -19.79 -13.36
C GLU A 324 7.15 -20.25 -12.60
N LYS A 325 6.49 -19.33 -11.88
CA LYS A 325 5.30 -19.65 -11.09
C LYS A 325 4.10 -19.96 -11.98
N PHE A 326 3.96 -19.28 -13.13
CA PHE A 326 2.93 -19.64 -14.11
C PHE A 326 3.21 -20.99 -14.78
N GLU A 327 4.48 -21.28 -15.10
CA GLU A 327 4.88 -22.60 -15.63
C GLU A 327 4.61 -23.72 -14.61
N GLN A 328 4.91 -23.51 -13.34
CA GLN A 328 4.62 -24.45 -12.25
C GLN A 328 3.11 -24.64 -12.03
N MET A 329 2.31 -23.56 -12.05
CA MET A 329 0.84 -23.67 -11.96
C MET A 329 0.26 -24.52 -13.10
N ILE A 330 0.75 -24.36 -14.33
CA ILE A 330 0.36 -25.21 -15.47
C ILE A 330 0.77 -26.67 -15.24
N GLN A 331 1.96 -26.94 -14.71
CA GLN A 331 2.42 -28.30 -14.42
C GLN A 331 1.59 -28.99 -13.33
N ILE A 332 1.26 -28.27 -12.25
CA ILE A 332 0.37 -28.75 -11.17
C ILE A 332 -1.00 -29.10 -11.77
N ARG A 333 -1.59 -28.18 -12.56
CA ARG A 333 -2.88 -28.38 -13.23
C ARG A 333 -2.88 -29.60 -14.16
N MET A 334 -1.80 -29.82 -14.91
CA MET A 334 -1.64 -30.99 -15.77
C MET A 334 -1.52 -32.31 -14.98
N ALA A 335 -0.97 -32.31 -13.77
CA ALA A 335 -0.91 -33.49 -12.91
C ALA A 335 -2.27 -33.81 -12.27
N GLU A 336 -3.00 -32.77 -11.82
CA GLU A 336 -4.39 -32.89 -11.37
C GLU A 336 -5.30 -33.51 -12.44
N ASP A 337 -5.21 -33.02 -13.68
CA ASP A 337 -6.00 -33.53 -14.82
C ASP A 337 -5.66 -34.98 -15.19
N ARG A 338 -4.48 -35.49 -14.82
CA ARG A 338 -4.11 -36.92 -14.95
C ARG A 338 -4.61 -37.79 -13.78
N GLY A 339 -5.21 -37.21 -12.75
CA GLY A 339 -5.59 -37.93 -11.52
C GLY A 339 -4.40 -38.35 -10.66
N GLU A 340 -3.22 -37.76 -10.88
CA GLU A 340 -2.01 -38.05 -10.11
C GLU A 340 -2.12 -37.38 -8.74
N LYS A 341 -2.30 -38.17 -7.65
CA LYS A 341 -2.23 -37.64 -6.29
C LYS A 341 -0.82 -37.11 -6.03
N ILE A 342 -0.65 -35.79 -6.10
CA ILE A 342 0.62 -35.09 -5.89
C ILE A 342 1.05 -35.32 -4.42
N LYS A 343 2.02 -36.21 -4.21
CA LYS A 343 2.69 -36.33 -2.91
C LYS A 343 3.62 -35.14 -2.73
N SER A 344 3.20 -34.19 -1.89
CA SER A 344 3.78 -32.84 -1.70
C SER A 344 5.20 -32.77 -1.11
N ALA A 345 5.99 -33.85 -1.16
CA ALA A 345 7.31 -33.97 -0.54
C ALA A 345 8.47 -34.17 -1.53
N ALA A 346 8.20 -34.15 -2.85
CA ALA A 346 9.19 -34.50 -3.89
C ALA A 346 9.46 -33.40 -4.93
N ILE A 347 9.01 -32.16 -4.70
CA ILE A 347 9.26 -31.01 -5.60
C ILE A 347 10.34 -30.09 -5.00
N GLY A 348 11.43 -30.72 -4.53
CA GLY A 348 12.64 -30.05 -4.08
C GLY A 348 13.80 -30.45 -4.98
N HIS A 349 14.06 -29.66 -6.04
CA HIS A 349 15.28 -29.72 -6.86
C HIS A 349 15.77 -31.12 -7.30
N SER A 350 14.90 -31.92 -7.92
CA SER A 350 15.40 -32.90 -8.90
C SER A 350 15.78 -32.17 -10.19
N SER A 351 16.95 -32.48 -10.76
CA SER A 351 17.35 -32.07 -12.11
C SER A 351 16.20 -32.32 -13.11
N PRO A 352 15.97 -31.47 -14.13
CA PRO A 352 14.84 -31.60 -15.04
C PRO A 352 15.01 -32.78 -16.03
N GLU A 353 14.86 -34.00 -15.51
CA GLU A 353 14.77 -35.21 -16.32
C GLU A 353 13.45 -35.20 -17.08
N LYS A 354 13.55 -34.92 -18.38
CA LYS A 354 12.45 -34.74 -19.34
C LYS A 354 11.55 -33.54 -19.04
N LYS A 355 12.02 -32.37 -19.49
CA LYS A 355 11.12 -31.34 -20.02
C LYS A 355 10.12 -32.00 -20.96
N SER A 356 8.82 -31.92 -20.66
CA SER A 356 7.79 -32.17 -21.68
C SER A 356 8.01 -31.17 -22.81
N ASP A 357 7.86 -31.61 -24.06
CA ASP A 357 8.22 -30.79 -25.23
C ASP A 357 7.40 -29.49 -25.28
N LEU A 358 8.03 -28.39 -24.86
CA LEU A 358 7.53 -27.02 -25.02
C LEU A 358 7.57 -26.66 -26.51
N THR A 359 6.49 -26.99 -27.21
CA THR A 359 6.29 -26.62 -28.62
C THR A 359 6.16 -25.11 -28.76
N ARG A 360 7.23 -24.47 -29.23
CA ARG A 360 7.32 -23.01 -29.37
C ARG A 360 6.76 -22.54 -30.71
N ASN A 361 5.44 -22.37 -30.78
CA ASN A 361 4.78 -21.80 -31.95
C ASN A 361 4.90 -20.26 -31.96
N GLY A 362 6.01 -19.78 -32.53
CA GLY A 362 6.31 -18.35 -32.64
C GLY A 362 6.76 -17.72 -31.32
N THR A 363 6.13 -16.60 -30.93
CA THR A 363 6.42 -15.88 -29.67
C THR A 363 5.51 -16.28 -28.50
N ARG A 364 4.86 -17.46 -28.57
CA ARG A 364 4.19 -18.09 -27.42
C ARG A 364 4.79 -19.47 -27.17
N ALA A 365 5.00 -19.80 -25.91
CA ALA A 365 5.26 -21.16 -25.48
C ALA A 365 3.91 -21.83 -25.20
N HIS A 366 3.59 -22.86 -25.97
CA HIS A 366 2.39 -23.67 -25.78
C HIS A 366 2.81 -25.03 -25.23
N VAL A 367 2.13 -25.49 -24.18
CA VAL A 367 2.28 -26.85 -23.66
C VAL A 367 1.04 -27.63 -24.11
N GLN A 368 1.20 -28.37 -25.21
CA GLN A 368 0.09 -29.05 -25.88
C GLN A 368 0.03 -30.52 -25.46
N GLN A 369 -0.97 -30.89 -24.66
CA GLN A 369 -1.20 -32.28 -24.28
C GLN A 369 -2.70 -32.56 -24.13
N GLY A 370 -3.28 -33.33 -25.06
CA GLY A 370 -4.72 -33.62 -25.10
C GLY A 370 -5.55 -32.52 -25.76
N HIS A 371 -6.80 -32.35 -25.31
CA HIS A 371 -7.74 -31.33 -25.81
C HIS A 371 -7.57 -29.95 -25.14
N SER A 372 -6.75 -29.83 -24.09
CA SER A 372 -6.47 -28.59 -23.36
C SER A 372 -5.19 -27.92 -23.87
N GLU A 373 -5.31 -26.67 -24.31
CA GLU A 373 -4.19 -25.84 -24.75
C GLU A 373 -3.77 -24.89 -23.62
N TYR A 374 -2.71 -25.25 -22.89
CA TYR A 374 -2.13 -24.39 -21.86
C TYR A 374 -1.06 -23.48 -22.48
N SER A 375 -1.15 -22.16 -22.26
CA SER A 375 -0.19 -21.17 -22.76
C SER A 375 0.45 -20.38 -21.62
N VAL A 376 1.78 -20.28 -21.65
CA VAL A 376 2.52 -19.44 -20.70
C VAL A 376 2.26 -17.95 -21.02
N PRO A 377 1.99 -17.07 -20.03
CA PRO A 377 1.80 -15.64 -20.27
C PRO A 377 2.99 -15.00 -20.97
N ARG A 378 2.73 -13.97 -21.78
CA ARG A 378 3.77 -13.09 -22.37
C ARG A 378 4.13 -11.90 -21.48
N ASP A 379 3.32 -11.66 -20.46
CA ASP A 379 3.47 -10.58 -19.50
C ASP A 379 2.90 -11.06 -18.18
N THR A 380 3.72 -11.11 -17.14
CA THR A 380 3.32 -11.64 -15.83
C THR A 380 2.57 -10.63 -14.98
N HIS A 381 2.45 -9.38 -15.42
CA HIS A 381 1.59 -8.38 -14.78
C HIS A 381 0.09 -8.59 -15.09
N GLU A 382 -0.23 -9.24 -16.21
CA GLU A 382 -1.60 -9.42 -16.71
C GLU A 382 -1.86 -10.89 -17.06
N PHE A 383 -2.75 -11.55 -16.32
CA PHE A 383 -3.21 -12.89 -16.62
C PHE A 383 -4.24 -12.87 -17.76
N GLU A 384 -3.92 -13.46 -18.91
CA GLU A 384 -4.83 -13.60 -20.06
C GLU A 384 -5.84 -14.75 -19.82
N THR A 385 -7.12 -14.42 -19.65
CA THR A 385 -8.25 -15.38 -19.54
C THR A 385 -9.35 -15.05 -20.55
N ARG A 386 -10.48 -15.78 -20.53
CA ARG A 386 -11.62 -15.56 -21.45
C ARG A 386 -12.95 -15.82 -20.75
N VAL A 387 -13.93 -14.95 -20.99
CA VAL A 387 -15.35 -15.17 -20.63
C VAL A 387 -16.08 -15.68 -21.87
N ILE A 388 -16.84 -16.78 -21.74
CA ILE A 388 -17.61 -17.36 -22.84
C ILE A 388 -19.06 -16.86 -22.72
N TYR A 389 -19.42 -15.87 -23.52
CA TYR A 389 -20.74 -15.26 -23.49
C TYR A 389 -21.47 -15.49 -24.82
N ASN A 390 -22.66 -16.08 -24.80
CA ASN A 390 -23.40 -16.51 -25.99
C ASN A 390 -22.57 -17.35 -26.99
N GLY A 391 -21.61 -18.15 -26.48
CA GLY A 391 -20.68 -18.93 -27.29
C GLY A 391 -19.51 -18.14 -27.92
N ILE A 392 -19.45 -16.82 -27.70
CA ILE A 392 -18.36 -15.95 -28.14
C ILE A 392 -17.32 -15.86 -27.00
N PRO A 393 -16.05 -16.25 -27.23
CA PRO A 393 -14.99 -16.09 -26.24
C PRO A 393 -14.47 -14.64 -26.23
N ILE A 394 -14.85 -13.88 -25.20
CA ILE A 394 -14.36 -12.53 -24.94
C ILE A 394 -13.03 -12.62 -24.17
N PRO A 395 -11.90 -12.17 -24.74
CA PRO A 395 -10.62 -12.17 -24.03
C PRO A 395 -10.59 -11.10 -22.94
N ILE A 396 -10.15 -11.49 -21.75
CA ILE A 396 -10.04 -10.63 -20.57
C ILE A 396 -8.60 -10.70 -20.04
N LYS A 397 -8.12 -9.59 -19.48
CA LYS A 397 -6.83 -9.51 -18.80
C LYS A 397 -7.03 -9.12 -17.35
N VAL A 398 -6.55 -9.95 -16.43
CA VAL A 398 -6.66 -9.71 -14.98
C VAL A 398 -5.31 -9.25 -14.42
N PRO A 399 -5.20 -8.09 -13.76
CA PRO A 399 -3.95 -7.68 -13.13
C PRO A 399 -3.54 -8.63 -12.00
N VAL A 400 -2.32 -9.14 -12.05
CA VAL A 400 -1.82 -10.19 -11.12
C VAL A 400 -1.44 -9.60 -9.75
N ALA A 401 -0.94 -8.37 -9.72
CA ALA A 401 -0.62 -7.65 -8.49
C ALA A 401 -1.17 -6.22 -8.56
N ILE A 402 -2.07 -5.88 -7.63
CA ILE A 402 -2.75 -4.59 -7.58
C ILE A 402 -2.27 -3.81 -6.36
N ALA A 403 -1.87 -2.57 -6.59
CA ALA A 403 -1.45 -1.67 -5.52
C ALA A 403 -2.65 -1.20 -4.68
N PRO A 404 -2.49 -0.95 -3.37
CA PRO A 404 -3.50 -0.29 -2.56
C PRO A 404 -4.11 0.94 -3.25
N GLU A 405 -5.40 1.17 -3.01
CA GLU A 405 -6.18 2.30 -3.55
C GLU A 405 -6.27 2.39 -5.09
N THR A 406 -5.74 1.41 -5.84
CA THR A 406 -5.89 1.34 -7.29
C THR A 406 -7.18 0.60 -7.65
N VAL A 407 -8.23 1.36 -7.94
CA VAL A 407 -9.54 0.86 -8.39
C VAL A 407 -9.83 1.36 -9.81
N GLY A 408 -10.21 0.47 -10.71
CA GLY A 408 -10.51 0.80 -12.12
C GLY A 408 -9.28 1.09 -12.98
N ASP A 409 -9.52 1.56 -14.20
CA ASP A 409 -8.53 1.97 -15.18
C ASP A 409 -8.47 3.50 -15.28
N PHE A 410 -7.48 4.10 -14.61
CA PHE A 410 -7.26 5.55 -14.62
C PHE A 410 -5.81 5.89 -14.98
N SER A 411 -5.61 7.10 -15.51
CA SER A 411 -4.30 7.64 -15.88
C SER A 411 -3.84 8.71 -14.89
N MET A 412 -2.75 8.43 -14.17
CA MET A 412 -2.12 9.43 -13.30
C MET A 412 -1.42 10.49 -14.15
N ILE A 413 -0.91 10.12 -15.33
CA ILE A 413 -0.32 11.06 -16.29
C ILE A 413 -1.37 12.09 -16.74
N LYS A 414 -2.59 11.66 -17.12
CA LYS A 414 -3.70 12.53 -17.48
C LYS A 414 -4.04 13.50 -16.36
N LEU A 415 -4.18 13.02 -15.11
CA LEU A 415 -4.43 13.87 -13.94
C LEU A 415 -3.32 14.93 -13.75
N ILE A 416 -2.05 14.51 -13.81
CA ILE A 416 -0.88 15.39 -13.65
C ILE A 416 -0.83 16.44 -14.76
N GLN A 417 -1.10 16.07 -16.01
CA GLN A 417 -1.14 17.00 -17.15
C GLN A 417 -2.30 17.99 -17.02
N THR A 418 -3.51 17.53 -16.67
CA THR A 418 -4.71 18.39 -16.55
C THR A 418 -4.49 19.57 -15.60
N PHE A 419 -3.84 19.38 -14.45
CA PHE A 419 -3.60 20.46 -13.49
C PHE A 419 -2.18 21.06 -13.54
N GLY A 420 -1.17 20.31 -14.00
CA GLY A 420 0.21 20.77 -14.12
C GLY A 420 0.42 21.72 -15.29
N ASP A 421 0.04 21.33 -16.51
CA ASP A 421 0.28 22.12 -17.73
C ASP A 421 -0.26 23.56 -17.66
N PRO A 422 -1.50 23.81 -17.19
CA PRO A 422 -2.04 25.17 -17.10
C PRO A 422 -1.28 26.02 -16.08
N HIS A 423 -0.80 25.41 -14.99
CA HIS A 423 -0.03 26.09 -13.94
C HIS A 423 1.41 26.38 -14.40
N THR A 424 2.08 25.48 -15.12
CA THR A 424 3.40 25.76 -15.71
C THR A 424 3.33 26.87 -16.77
N LYS A 425 2.27 26.90 -17.59
CA LYS A 425 2.08 27.91 -18.66
C LYS A 425 1.64 29.27 -18.11
N ASN A 426 0.83 29.29 -17.06
CA ASN A 426 0.35 30.51 -16.40
C ASN A 426 0.17 30.23 -14.89
N PRO A 427 1.22 30.46 -14.07
CA PRO A 427 1.18 30.22 -12.64
C PRO A 427 0.20 31.18 -11.95
N GLN A 428 -0.71 30.62 -11.15
CA GLN A 428 -1.64 31.39 -10.33
C GLN A 428 -1.36 31.12 -8.86
N PRO A 429 -1.35 32.15 -7.99
CA PRO A 429 -1.13 31.98 -6.57
C PRO A 429 -2.36 31.36 -5.89
N PHE A 430 -2.11 30.39 -5.02
CA PHE A 430 -3.11 29.78 -4.15
C PHE A 430 -3.35 30.61 -2.88
N THR A 431 -4.56 30.48 -2.30
CA THR A 431 -4.85 30.86 -0.92
C THR A 431 -3.92 30.10 0.01
N LEU A 432 -3.21 30.80 0.90
CA LEU A 432 -2.21 30.19 1.79
C LEU A 432 -2.87 29.37 2.89
N HIS A 433 -2.42 28.12 3.05
CA HIS A 433 -2.83 27.22 4.14
C HIS A 433 -1.67 26.30 4.51
N SER A 434 -1.29 26.23 5.79
CA SER A 434 -0.01 25.64 6.21
C SER A 434 0.18 24.17 5.81
N HIS A 435 -0.88 23.37 5.77
CA HIS A 435 -0.82 21.97 5.30
C HIS A 435 -0.72 21.85 3.77
N LEU A 436 -1.25 22.82 3.01
CA LEU A 436 -1.53 22.66 1.57
C LEU A 436 -0.47 23.32 0.70
N THR A 437 -0.08 24.55 1.02
CA THR A 437 0.83 25.37 0.23
C THR A 437 2.27 25.24 0.71
N THR A 438 2.80 24.02 0.84
CA THR A 438 4.12 23.73 1.45
C THR A 438 5.31 24.48 0.84
N GLY A 439 5.25 24.82 -0.45
CA GLY A 439 6.23 25.67 -1.16
C GLY A 439 5.82 27.15 -1.30
N GLY A 440 4.89 27.63 -0.45
CA GLY A 440 4.27 28.95 -0.54
C GLY A 440 3.17 29.02 -1.61
N ALA A 441 2.76 30.25 -1.96
CA ALA A 441 1.61 30.51 -2.83
C ALA A 441 1.66 29.84 -4.22
N TYR A 442 2.85 29.49 -4.72
CA TYR A 442 3.05 28.83 -6.03
C TYR A 442 3.42 27.34 -5.90
N THR A 443 2.96 26.68 -4.82
CA THR A 443 3.07 25.22 -4.67
C THR A 443 2.39 24.52 -5.87
N HIS A 444 3.05 23.50 -6.44
CA HIS A 444 2.52 22.80 -7.61
C HIS A 444 1.13 22.20 -7.34
N PRO A 445 0.12 22.33 -8.23
CA PRO A 445 -1.25 21.92 -7.95
C PRO A 445 -1.40 20.45 -7.51
N ILE A 446 -0.63 19.55 -8.11
CA ILE A 446 -0.63 18.13 -7.74
C ILE A 446 -0.09 17.89 -6.32
N ILE A 447 0.84 18.72 -5.83
CA ILE A 447 1.31 18.68 -4.44
C ILE A 447 0.24 19.24 -3.50
N VAL A 448 -0.48 20.29 -3.90
CA VAL A 448 -1.65 20.80 -3.16
C VAL A 448 -2.74 19.72 -3.04
N LEU A 449 -3.00 18.97 -4.12
CA LEU A 449 -3.97 17.85 -4.14
C LEU A 449 -3.58 16.74 -3.15
N VAL A 450 -2.34 16.26 -3.23
CA VAL A 450 -1.85 15.19 -2.34
C VAL A 450 -1.81 15.68 -0.89
N ASN A 451 -1.38 16.92 -0.63
CA ASN A 451 -1.45 17.52 0.69
C ASN A 451 -2.88 17.59 1.25
N ALA A 452 -3.87 17.89 0.41
CA ALA A 452 -5.28 17.94 0.82
C ALA A 452 -5.81 16.57 1.23
N ILE A 453 -5.51 15.54 0.43
CA ILE A 453 -5.92 14.16 0.70
C ILE A 453 -5.21 13.61 1.95
N LEU A 454 -3.88 13.80 2.07
CA LEU A 454 -3.10 13.37 3.23
C LEU A 454 -3.53 14.05 4.54
N THR A 455 -4.09 15.27 4.48
CA THR A 455 -4.54 16.01 5.68
C THR A 455 -6.06 16.07 5.82
N GLN A 456 -6.78 15.12 5.17
CA GLN A 456 -8.24 14.95 5.24
C GLN A 456 -9.05 16.23 5.03
N LYS A 457 -8.63 17.03 4.05
CA LYS A 457 -9.42 18.15 3.52
C LYS A 457 -10.43 17.64 2.50
N ARG A 458 -11.60 18.29 2.41
CA ARG A 458 -12.67 17.94 1.47
C ARG A 458 -12.29 18.36 0.05
N VAL A 459 -12.16 17.40 -0.85
CA VAL A 459 -11.74 17.62 -2.25
C VAL A 459 -12.88 17.34 -3.20
N ILE A 460 -13.15 18.27 -4.12
CA ILE A 460 -14.15 18.12 -5.19
C ILE A 460 -13.51 18.23 -6.56
N PHE A 461 -13.78 17.26 -7.42
CA PHE A 461 -13.49 17.29 -8.85
C PHE A 461 -14.73 17.73 -9.62
N LEU A 462 -14.70 18.94 -10.20
CA LEU A 462 -15.79 19.50 -10.97
C LEU A 462 -15.58 19.23 -12.47
N GLY A 463 -16.46 18.43 -13.05
CA GLY A 463 -16.48 18.05 -14.47
C GLY A 463 -17.63 18.67 -15.26
N HIS A 464 -17.86 19.98 -15.17
CA HIS A 464 -18.97 20.61 -15.89
C HIS A 464 -18.88 20.36 -17.41
N ASN A 465 -19.96 19.83 -18.00
CA ASN A 465 -20.05 19.36 -19.40
C ASN A 465 -19.07 18.23 -19.79
N ARG A 466 -18.32 17.62 -18.85
CA ARG A 466 -17.51 16.42 -19.08
C ARG A 466 -18.33 15.14 -18.87
N PRO A 467 -17.95 14.01 -19.50
CA PRO A 467 -18.49 12.69 -19.17
C PRO A 467 -18.28 12.37 -17.70
N SER A 468 -19.25 11.73 -17.07
CA SER A 468 -19.17 11.42 -15.63
C SER A 468 -18.02 10.45 -15.33
N GLY A 469 -17.69 9.57 -16.28
CA GLY A 469 -16.54 8.67 -16.20
C GLY A 469 -15.19 9.38 -16.14
N GLU A 470 -15.02 10.49 -16.86
CA GLU A 470 -13.78 11.29 -16.79
C GLU A 470 -13.59 11.95 -15.42
N VAL A 471 -14.69 12.25 -14.71
CA VAL A 471 -14.66 12.76 -13.34
C VAL A 471 -14.31 11.64 -12.35
N ALA A 472 -14.92 10.46 -12.51
CA ALA A 472 -14.62 9.29 -11.70
C ALA A 472 -13.15 8.84 -11.85
N GLU A 473 -12.63 8.77 -13.08
CA GLU A 473 -11.22 8.52 -13.37
C GLU A 473 -10.29 9.48 -12.61
N ALA A 474 -10.63 10.77 -12.54
CA ALA A 474 -9.81 11.78 -11.86
C ALA A 474 -9.80 11.60 -10.33
N VAL A 475 -10.96 11.27 -9.73
CA VAL A 475 -11.07 10.95 -8.29
C VAL A 475 -10.24 9.71 -7.94
N LEU A 476 -10.36 8.64 -8.74
CA LEU A 476 -9.63 7.38 -8.51
C LEU A 476 -8.13 7.56 -8.71
N ALA A 477 -7.72 8.32 -9.74
CA ALA A 477 -6.33 8.70 -9.94
C ALA A 477 -5.76 9.50 -8.76
N ALA A 478 -6.54 10.40 -8.16
CA ALA A 478 -6.12 11.18 -7.00
C ALA A 478 -5.93 10.31 -5.74
N CYS A 479 -6.80 9.31 -5.53
CA CYS A 479 -6.67 8.34 -4.43
C CYS A 479 -5.37 7.52 -4.56
N ALA A 480 -5.10 6.96 -5.74
CA ALA A 480 -3.89 6.18 -5.99
C ALA A 480 -2.60 7.02 -5.98
N LEU A 481 -2.68 8.29 -6.40
CA LEU A 481 -1.59 9.26 -6.33
C LEU A 481 -1.19 9.57 -4.88
N ALA A 482 -2.17 9.84 -4.01
CA ALA A 482 -1.92 10.07 -2.58
C ALA A 482 -1.49 8.79 -1.84
N SER A 483 -1.96 7.62 -2.29
CA SER A 483 -1.53 6.31 -1.79
C SER A 483 -0.06 6.01 -2.06
N GLY A 484 0.42 6.31 -3.28
CA GLY A 484 1.70 5.77 -3.78
C GLY A 484 1.73 4.23 -3.87
N GLY A 485 0.56 3.57 -3.70
CA GLY A 485 0.48 2.13 -3.50
C GLY A 485 1.13 1.66 -2.19
N ILE A 486 1.11 2.51 -1.15
CA ILE A 486 1.60 2.23 0.21
C ILE A 486 0.54 2.62 1.24
N LEU A 487 0.11 3.88 1.23
CA LEU A 487 -0.92 4.39 2.15
C LEU A 487 -2.31 3.95 1.69
N ARG A 488 -3.22 3.68 2.63
CA ARG A 488 -4.58 3.23 2.34
C ARG A 488 -5.67 4.04 3.05
N GLY A 489 -6.92 3.74 2.69
CA GLY A 489 -8.13 4.25 3.31
C GLY A 489 -8.80 5.40 2.57
N PHE A 490 -8.26 5.86 1.43
CA PHE A 490 -8.78 6.99 0.64
C PHE A 490 -10.09 6.63 -0.08
N THR A 491 -10.11 5.48 -0.76
CA THR A 491 -11.27 4.91 -1.46
C THR A 491 -12.51 4.77 -0.59
N ARG A 492 -12.36 4.49 0.71
CA ARG A 492 -13.49 4.38 1.66
C ARG A 492 -14.27 5.67 1.87
N HIS A 493 -13.65 6.82 1.61
CA HIS A 493 -14.28 8.15 1.65
C HIS A 493 -14.18 8.88 0.31
N ALA A 494 -13.93 8.12 -0.77
CA ALA A 494 -14.00 8.61 -2.13
C ALA A 494 -15.39 8.31 -2.72
N PHE A 495 -15.94 9.30 -3.42
CA PHE A 495 -17.19 9.22 -4.14
C PHE A 495 -16.86 9.53 -5.60
N PRO A 496 -16.49 8.53 -6.42
CA PRO A 496 -15.98 8.79 -7.78
C PRO A 496 -17.01 9.54 -8.63
N TYR A 497 -18.29 9.34 -8.35
CA TYR A 497 -19.37 10.23 -8.75
C TYR A 497 -20.37 10.46 -7.60
N THR A 498 -20.86 11.68 -7.46
CA THR A 498 -22.02 12.04 -6.61
C THR A 498 -22.80 13.19 -7.23
N ASP A 499 -24.08 13.23 -6.89
CA ASP A 499 -25.07 14.25 -7.27
C ASP A 499 -25.16 15.39 -6.23
N LEU A 500 -26.09 16.32 -6.47
CA LEU A 500 -26.40 17.42 -5.53
C LEU A 500 -27.38 16.98 -4.42
N SER A 501 -28.19 15.94 -4.64
CA SER A 501 -29.17 15.47 -3.65
C SER A 501 -28.49 14.90 -2.40
N LYS A 502 -27.28 14.34 -2.54
CA LYS A 502 -26.50 13.73 -1.44
C LYS A 502 -25.53 14.68 -0.72
N ILE A 503 -25.63 16.00 -0.95
CA ILE A 503 -24.71 16.98 -0.35
C ILE A 503 -24.70 16.94 1.19
N ASP A 504 -25.87 16.80 1.83
CA ASP A 504 -25.98 16.76 3.29
C ASP A 504 -25.36 15.50 3.90
N ASP A 505 -25.36 14.38 3.16
CA ASP A 505 -24.69 13.14 3.58
C ASP A 505 -23.18 13.19 3.30
N LEU A 506 -22.79 13.74 2.16
CA LEU A 506 -21.39 13.96 1.79
C LEU A 506 -20.66 14.84 2.82
N LEU A 507 -21.31 15.90 3.31
CA LEU A 507 -20.76 16.79 4.34
C LEU A 507 -20.57 16.13 5.72
N LYS A 508 -21.23 14.99 6.00
CA LYS A 508 -20.99 14.20 7.22
C LYS A 508 -19.70 13.39 7.16
N VAL A 509 -19.12 13.20 5.97
CA VAL A 509 -17.90 12.40 5.76
C VAL A 509 -16.67 13.32 5.84
N PRO A 510 -15.88 13.29 6.93
CA PRO A 510 -14.71 14.16 7.03
C PRO A 510 -13.66 13.76 6.00
N GLY A 511 -13.14 14.76 5.29
CA GLY A 511 -12.09 14.62 4.28
C GLY A 511 -12.50 13.89 3.00
N PHE A 512 -13.78 13.91 2.61
CA PHE A 512 -14.24 13.21 1.40
C PHE A 512 -13.51 13.65 0.11
N ILE A 513 -13.46 12.75 -0.87
CA ILE A 513 -12.91 13.01 -2.21
C ILE A 513 -14.01 12.71 -3.24
N ALA A 514 -14.67 13.74 -3.78
CA ALA A 514 -15.89 13.57 -4.58
C ALA A 514 -15.76 14.07 -6.03
N GLY A 515 -16.42 13.37 -6.96
CA GLY A 515 -16.58 13.79 -8.36
C GLY A 515 -17.98 14.29 -8.65
N VAL A 516 -18.12 15.48 -9.24
CA VAL A 516 -19.41 16.13 -9.52
C VAL A 516 -19.44 16.77 -10.91
N THR A 517 -20.60 16.78 -11.57
CA THR A 517 -20.80 17.46 -12.88
C THR A 517 -21.58 18.78 -12.77
N ASN A 518 -22.22 19.02 -11.61
CA ASN A 518 -23.06 20.18 -11.36
C ASN A 518 -22.21 21.42 -10.98
N PRO A 519 -22.29 22.55 -11.72
CA PRO A 519 -21.46 23.73 -11.46
C PRO A 519 -21.83 24.48 -10.17
N THR A 520 -22.98 24.16 -9.55
CA THR A 520 -23.42 24.77 -8.28
C THR A 520 -22.36 24.66 -7.18
N PHE A 521 -21.61 23.56 -7.15
CA PHE A 521 -20.53 23.33 -6.19
C PHE A 521 -19.47 24.44 -6.19
N GLU A 522 -19.17 25.08 -7.34
CA GLU A 522 -18.19 26.17 -7.40
C GLU A 522 -18.65 27.41 -6.61
N ASN A 523 -19.96 27.64 -6.54
CA ASN A 523 -20.55 28.81 -5.88
C ASN A 523 -20.65 28.67 -4.35
N HIS A 524 -20.46 27.45 -3.82
CA HIS A 524 -20.59 27.11 -2.39
C HIS A 524 -19.24 26.69 -1.78
N PRO A 525 -18.32 27.64 -1.51
CA PRO A 525 -17.01 27.36 -0.92
C PRO A 525 -17.08 26.80 0.51
N GLU A 526 -18.25 26.80 1.16
CA GLU A 526 -18.48 26.11 2.42
C GLU A 526 -18.52 24.58 2.28
N TRP A 527 -18.79 24.03 1.09
CA TRP A 527 -18.94 22.58 0.89
C TRP A 527 -17.62 21.83 0.71
N TRP A 528 -16.55 22.53 0.31
CA TRP A 528 -15.25 21.94 -0.03
C TRP A 528 -14.10 22.80 0.47
N ASP A 529 -12.94 22.18 0.64
CA ASP A 529 -11.70 22.86 1.03
C ASP A 529 -10.78 23.07 -0.18
N VAL A 530 -10.79 22.12 -1.12
CA VAL A 530 -10.11 22.21 -2.43
C VAL A 530 -11.05 21.81 -3.56
N LEU A 531 -11.13 22.64 -4.60
CA LEU A 531 -11.89 22.36 -5.83
C LEU A 531 -10.96 22.25 -7.04
N CYS A 532 -11.10 21.15 -7.76
CA CYS A 532 -10.34 20.73 -8.93
C CYS A 532 -11.24 20.82 -10.18
N ASP A 533 -11.15 21.91 -10.93
CA ASP A 533 -11.91 22.16 -12.15
C ASP A 533 -11.24 21.44 -13.34
N LEU A 534 -11.86 20.35 -13.79
CA LEU A 534 -11.36 19.51 -14.90
C LEU A 534 -11.47 20.22 -16.27
N PRO A 535 -12.57 20.92 -16.62
CA PRO A 535 -12.63 21.76 -17.82
C PRO A 535 -11.51 22.78 -17.97
N THR A 536 -11.17 23.54 -16.93
CA THR A 536 -10.14 24.60 -17.03
C THR A 536 -8.74 24.16 -16.60
N GLY A 537 -8.62 23.00 -15.94
CA GLY A 537 -7.36 22.51 -15.39
C GLY A 537 -6.83 23.38 -14.25
N ARG A 538 -7.74 24.01 -13.49
CA ARG A 538 -7.40 24.90 -12.36
C ARG A 538 -7.82 24.28 -11.04
N MET A 539 -7.03 24.57 -10.01
CA MET A 539 -7.38 24.23 -8.64
C MET A 539 -7.61 25.50 -7.83
N LYS A 540 -8.55 25.46 -6.90
CA LYS A 540 -8.89 26.56 -5.98
C LYS A 540 -8.87 26.02 -4.55
N ILE A 541 -8.31 26.80 -3.62
CA ILE A 541 -8.44 26.55 -2.18
C ILE A 541 -9.52 27.47 -1.64
N SER A 542 -10.48 26.91 -0.90
CA SER A 542 -11.65 27.63 -0.41
C SER A 542 -11.25 28.82 0.48
N ALA A 543 -11.96 29.95 0.33
CA ALA A 543 -11.85 31.08 1.23
C ALA A 543 -12.46 30.81 2.63
N ARG A 544 -13.20 29.70 2.78
CA ARG A 544 -13.78 29.22 4.04
C ARG A 544 -13.05 27.99 4.61
N ILE A 545 -11.90 27.61 4.06
CA ILE A 545 -11.09 26.51 4.60
C ILE A 545 -10.71 26.81 6.06
N GLU A 546 -10.93 25.84 6.95
CA GLU A 546 -10.52 25.99 8.35
C GLU A 546 -8.99 26.09 8.44
N PRO A 547 -8.45 27.07 9.19
CA PRO A 547 -7.02 27.20 9.38
C PRO A 547 -6.48 25.96 10.13
N ALA A 548 -5.27 25.55 9.78
CA ALA A 548 -4.61 24.46 10.47
C ALA A 548 -4.50 24.72 11.99
N PRO A 549 -4.78 23.72 12.84
CA PRO A 549 -4.54 23.84 14.28
C PRO A 549 -3.04 23.99 14.55
N VAL A 550 -2.68 24.83 15.52
CA VAL A 550 -1.31 24.89 16.03
C VAL A 550 -1.10 23.70 16.96
N THR A 551 -0.28 22.74 16.53
CA THR A 551 -0.01 21.53 17.32
C THR A 551 1.20 21.70 18.23
N GLU A 552 1.22 20.95 19.33
CA GLU A 552 2.34 20.96 20.28
C GLU A 552 3.67 20.59 19.61
N GLY A 553 3.64 19.66 18.65
CA GLY A 553 4.83 19.19 17.95
C GLY A 553 5.47 20.25 17.06
N LEU A 554 4.65 21.03 16.34
CA LEU A 554 5.13 22.15 15.54
C LEU A 554 5.78 23.23 16.42
N VAL A 555 5.15 23.55 17.56
CA VAL A 555 5.67 24.53 18.52
C VAL A 555 6.98 24.07 19.16
N PHE A 556 7.05 22.80 19.58
CA PHE A 556 8.26 22.20 20.16
C PHE A 556 9.43 22.22 19.16
N PHE A 557 9.19 21.80 17.92
CA PHE A 557 10.19 21.84 16.86
C PHE A 557 10.70 23.26 16.61
N GLN A 558 9.80 24.26 16.52
CA GLN A 558 10.17 25.67 16.34
C GLN A 558 11.01 26.23 17.50
N GLN A 559 10.71 25.84 18.74
CA GLN A 559 11.46 26.28 19.93
C GLN A 559 12.87 25.69 19.99
N GLN A 560 13.03 24.42 19.61
CA GLN A 560 14.36 23.79 19.51
C GLN A 560 15.18 24.30 18.32
N ASN A 561 14.50 24.66 17.22
CA ASN A 561 15.13 24.99 15.94
C ASN A 561 14.78 26.41 15.43
N PRO A 562 15.05 27.48 16.20
CA PRO A 562 14.66 28.85 15.84
C PRO A 562 15.27 29.31 14.51
N GLN A 563 16.50 28.87 14.19
CA GLN A 563 17.17 29.13 12.91
C GLN A 563 16.42 28.59 11.67
N PHE A 564 15.50 27.64 11.83
CA PHE A 564 14.72 27.05 10.73
C PHE A 564 13.23 27.48 10.75
N SER A 565 12.86 28.45 11.59
CA SER A 565 11.50 29.00 11.69
C SER A 565 10.93 29.47 10.34
N THR A 566 11.77 30.06 9.48
CA THR A 566 11.42 30.48 8.11
C THR A 566 10.95 29.32 7.23
N HIS A 567 11.52 28.13 7.38
CA HIS A 567 11.08 26.94 6.65
C HIS A 567 9.77 26.38 7.20
N THR A 568 9.56 26.38 8.52
CA THR A 568 8.27 25.99 9.11
C THR A 568 7.13 26.94 8.72
N SER A 569 7.45 28.21 8.45
CA SER A 569 6.50 29.26 8.03
C SER A 569 6.40 29.42 6.51
N ALA A 570 7.10 28.59 5.72
CA ALA A 570 7.13 28.69 4.25
C ALA A 570 5.73 28.58 3.65
N ALA A 571 4.86 27.78 4.26
CA ALA A 571 3.50 27.59 3.79
C ALA A 571 2.57 28.80 3.99
N THR A 572 3.04 29.85 4.66
CA THR A 572 2.38 31.14 4.81
C THR A 572 3.09 32.29 4.08
N SER A 573 4.08 32.02 3.22
CA SER A 573 4.74 33.07 2.42
C SER A 573 4.12 33.23 1.03
N THR A 574 3.82 34.48 0.65
CA THR A 574 3.43 34.86 -0.72
C THR A 574 4.63 34.92 -1.67
N THR A 575 5.84 35.15 -1.14
CA THR A 575 7.10 35.01 -1.87
C THR A 575 7.45 33.53 -2.04
N PRO A 576 7.87 33.09 -3.24
CA PRO A 576 8.38 31.73 -3.44
C PRO A 576 9.67 31.53 -2.64
N THR A 577 9.77 30.44 -1.90
CA THR A 577 11.00 30.11 -1.17
C THR A 577 12.08 29.65 -2.16
N SER A 578 13.20 30.37 -2.22
CA SER A 578 14.31 30.02 -3.12
C SER A 578 15.04 28.74 -2.71
N ALA A 579 14.93 28.35 -1.44
CA ALA A 579 15.17 26.99 -1.00
C ALA A 579 13.87 26.18 -1.13
N ASP A 580 13.96 24.96 -1.68
CA ASP A 580 12.91 23.95 -1.71
C ASP A 580 13.15 22.97 -0.54
N PRO A 581 12.67 23.25 0.70
CA PRO A 581 13.00 22.44 1.88
C PRO A 581 12.32 21.06 1.86
N THR A 582 11.16 20.92 1.21
CA THR A 582 10.49 19.63 1.06
C THR A 582 11.08 18.80 -0.08
N GLY A 583 11.59 19.46 -1.13
CA GLY A 583 12.04 18.85 -2.38
C GLY A 583 10.89 18.62 -3.37
N ASP A 584 9.72 19.21 -3.11
CA ASP A 584 8.50 18.98 -3.90
C ASP A 584 8.60 19.60 -5.31
N ALA A 585 9.27 20.75 -5.46
CA ALA A 585 9.44 21.39 -6.76
C ALA A 585 10.45 20.63 -7.62
N ALA A 586 11.56 20.18 -7.03
CA ALA A 586 12.53 19.31 -7.69
C ALA A 586 11.90 17.97 -8.12
N PHE A 587 11.08 17.36 -7.24
CA PHE A 587 10.35 16.13 -7.54
C PHE A 587 9.36 16.30 -8.70
N MET A 588 8.49 17.33 -8.66
CA MET A 588 7.52 17.55 -9.73
C MET A 588 8.19 17.87 -11.08
N ALA A 589 9.32 18.57 -11.09
CA ALA A 589 10.10 18.80 -12.31
C ALA A 589 10.61 17.49 -12.93
N ASP A 590 11.04 16.52 -12.11
CA ASP A 590 11.50 15.20 -12.56
C ASP A 590 10.34 14.27 -13.00
N VAL A 591 9.16 14.39 -12.38
CA VAL A 591 7.93 13.72 -12.84
C VAL A 591 7.49 14.28 -14.21
N LEU A 592 7.40 15.60 -14.36
CA LEU A 592 7.03 16.25 -15.62
C LEU A 592 8.05 15.96 -16.74
N LYS A 593 9.34 15.89 -16.41
CA LYS A 593 10.39 15.47 -17.35
C LYS A 593 10.18 14.02 -17.82
N SER A 594 9.82 13.09 -16.93
CA SER A 594 9.52 11.71 -17.34
C SER A 594 8.28 11.61 -18.22
N ILE A 595 7.24 12.40 -17.94
CA ILE A 595 6.04 12.47 -18.79
C ILE A 595 6.40 13.04 -20.18
N ALA A 596 7.19 14.11 -20.25
CA ALA A 596 7.67 14.69 -21.51
C ALA A 596 8.56 13.73 -22.32
N ALA A 597 9.35 12.89 -21.63
CA ALA A 597 10.14 11.81 -22.23
C ALA A 597 9.32 10.55 -22.60
N ARG A 598 8.00 10.58 -22.42
CA ARG A 598 7.05 9.49 -22.76
C ARG A 598 7.29 8.18 -22.00
N HIS A 599 7.76 8.25 -20.75
CA HIS A 599 7.70 7.09 -19.87
C HIS A 599 6.24 6.74 -19.52
N GLY A 600 5.96 5.45 -19.31
CA GLY A 600 4.60 4.97 -19.03
C GLY A 600 4.10 5.25 -17.61
N GLU A 601 2.84 4.88 -17.34
CA GLU A 601 2.20 5.03 -16.03
C GLU A 601 3.00 4.36 -14.90
N ASN A 602 3.62 3.19 -15.13
CA ASN A 602 4.41 2.47 -14.13
C ASN A 602 5.60 3.29 -13.62
N ALA A 603 6.34 3.96 -14.51
CA ALA A 603 7.43 4.84 -14.13
C ALA A 603 6.95 6.04 -13.27
N VAL A 604 5.76 6.59 -13.57
CA VAL A 604 5.16 7.68 -12.78
C VAL A 604 4.66 7.17 -11.42
N ARG A 605 4.02 6.00 -11.38
CA ARG A 605 3.65 5.29 -10.14
C ARG A 605 4.87 5.01 -9.25
N SER A 606 5.97 4.53 -9.82
CA SER A 606 7.24 4.28 -9.10
C SER A 606 7.81 5.54 -8.45
N LYS A 607 7.75 6.69 -9.15
CA LYS A 607 8.16 7.99 -8.58
C LYS A 607 7.26 8.45 -7.43
N TRP A 608 5.94 8.31 -7.56
CA TRP A 608 5.00 8.68 -6.50
C TRP A 608 5.10 7.75 -5.28
N ARG A 609 5.26 6.45 -5.49
CA ARG A 609 5.60 5.47 -4.44
C ARG A 609 6.83 5.91 -3.65
N THR A 610 7.92 6.24 -4.35
CA THR A 610 9.17 6.73 -3.74
C THR A 610 8.96 8.03 -2.95
N TRP A 611 8.11 8.95 -3.41
CA TRP A 611 7.79 10.19 -2.68
C TRP A 611 7.00 9.91 -1.40
N VAL A 612 6.01 9.01 -1.45
CA VAL A 612 5.21 8.62 -0.28
C VAL A 612 6.05 7.85 0.75
N GLU A 613 6.89 6.91 0.31
CA GLU A 613 7.84 6.20 1.17
C GLU A 613 8.83 7.14 1.86
N LYS A 614 9.40 8.09 1.10
CA LYS A 614 10.24 9.18 1.65
C LYS A 614 9.46 10.01 2.67
N PHE A 615 8.22 10.39 2.38
CA PHE A 615 7.38 11.17 3.30
C PHE A 615 7.10 10.41 4.61
N ALA A 616 6.76 9.13 4.55
CA ALA A 616 6.56 8.28 5.73
C ALA A 616 7.84 8.16 6.58
N ARG A 617 9.00 7.90 5.97
CA ARG A 617 10.28 7.77 6.68
C ARG A 617 10.80 9.10 7.24
N ILE A 618 10.48 10.23 6.62
CA ILE A 618 10.73 11.58 7.18
C ILE A 618 9.77 11.88 8.35
N SER A 619 8.51 11.43 8.26
CA SER A 619 7.52 11.57 9.33
C SER A 619 7.95 10.81 10.59
N ALA A 620 8.47 9.59 10.45
CA ALA A 620 9.01 8.81 11.57
C ALA A 620 10.13 9.56 12.30
N ALA A 621 11.10 10.10 11.56
CA ALA A 621 12.20 10.88 12.13
C ALA A 621 11.75 12.22 12.74
N PHE A 622 10.68 12.84 12.23
CA PHE A 622 10.08 14.02 12.86
C PHE A 622 9.46 13.66 14.21
N GLU A 623 8.72 12.55 14.26
CA GLU A 623 8.10 12.07 15.49
C GLU A 623 9.13 11.73 16.57
N GLU A 624 10.21 11.02 16.23
CA GLU A 624 11.31 10.76 17.16
C GLU A 624 11.97 12.06 17.67
N THR A 625 12.12 13.06 16.80
CA THR A 625 12.73 14.35 17.16
C THR A 625 11.84 15.16 18.12
N VAL A 626 10.52 15.01 18.02
CA VAL A 626 9.53 15.88 18.70
C VAL A 626 8.87 15.20 19.90
N TYR A 627 8.52 13.92 19.77
CA TYR A 627 7.82 13.11 20.77
C TYR A 627 8.71 12.04 21.42
N GLY A 628 9.96 11.90 20.95
CA GLY A 628 10.95 10.94 21.49
C GLY A 628 10.83 9.51 20.95
N ALA A 629 9.73 9.20 20.26
CA ALA A 629 9.49 7.92 19.58
C ALA A 629 8.51 8.12 18.42
N SER A 630 8.47 7.17 17.48
CA SER A 630 7.50 7.15 16.38
C SER A 630 6.67 5.87 16.39
N ALA A 631 5.38 5.97 16.05
CA ALA A 631 4.54 4.79 15.80
C ALA A 631 4.76 4.20 14.39
N LEU A 632 5.50 4.91 13.53
CA LEU A 632 5.85 4.50 12.17
C LEU A 632 7.15 3.66 12.12
N TYR A 633 7.75 3.37 13.28
CA TYR A 633 8.91 2.51 13.41
C TYR A 633 8.71 1.54 14.57
N ILE A 634 8.73 0.25 14.29
CA ILE A 634 8.41 -0.82 15.26
C ILE A 634 9.64 -1.23 16.08
N GLY A 635 10.80 -0.67 15.77
CA GLY A 635 12.07 -1.11 16.33
C GLY A 635 12.71 -2.23 15.51
N SER A 636 13.98 -2.46 15.79
CA SER A 636 14.72 -3.65 15.38
C SER A 636 14.85 -4.54 16.61
N GLU A 637 14.72 -5.85 16.46
CA GLU A 637 15.10 -6.76 17.56
C GLU A 637 16.61 -6.61 17.81
N GLU A 638 17.03 -6.53 19.08
CA GLU A 638 18.42 -6.29 19.46
C GLU A 638 19.29 -7.53 19.17
N ASP A 639 19.96 -7.58 18.01
CA ASP A 639 21.01 -8.55 17.76
C ASP A 639 22.26 -8.18 18.59
N PRO A 640 22.75 -9.06 19.49
CA PRO A 640 23.96 -8.81 20.28
C PRO A 640 25.24 -8.66 19.44
N GLU A 641 25.25 -8.96 18.14
CA GLU A 641 26.38 -8.69 17.23
C GLU A 641 26.38 -7.29 16.57
N HIS A 642 25.38 -6.42 16.83
CA HIS A 642 25.30 -5.13 16.13
C HIS A 642 26.52 -4.21 16.35
N THR A 643 27.09 -3.75 15.23
CA THR A 643 28.13 -2.71 15.22
C THR A 643 27.53 -1.32 15.06
N ASN A 644 28.20 -0.29 15.56
CA ASN A 644 27.77 1.11 15.37
C ASN A 644 27.64 1.52 13.89
N SER A 645 28.25 0.81 12.94
CA SER A 645 28.07 1.11 11.50
C SER A 645 26.85 0.42 10.87
N THR A 646 26.32 -0.64 11.49
CA THR A 646 25.11 -1.37 11.04
C THR A 646 23.86 -0.95 11.80
N SER A 647 24.03 -0.32 12.97
CA SER A 647 22.97 0.38 13.70
C SER A 647 22.44 1.60 12.94
N GLY A 648 21.12 1.84 13.04
CA GLY A 648 20.41 2.98 12.48
C GLY A 648 19.21 2.57 11.62
N HIS A 649 18.21 3.45 11.54
CA HIS A 649 16.95 3.21 10.85
C HIS A 649 16.38 4.50 10.24
N GLY A 650 15.33 4.37 9.43
CA GLY A 650 14.60 5.52 8.88
C GLY A 650 15.34 6.22 7.74
N TYR A 651 14.87 7.42 7.36
CA TYR A 651 15.38 8.15 6.20
C TYR A 651 16.84 8.63 6.37
N VAL A 652 17.60 8.69 5.28
CA VAL A 652 19.02 9.07 5.28
C VAL A 652 19.22 10.40 4.57
N TRP A 653 19.76 11.38 5.29
CA TRP A 653 20.21 12.65 4.73
C TRP A 653 21.72 12.64 4.47
N SER A 654 22.14 13.52 3.56
CA SER A 654 23.56 13.78 3.25
C SER A 654 24.32 14.43 4.41
N ASP A 655 23.63 15.28 5.17
CA ASP A 655 24.13 15.96 6.37
C ASP A 655 22.97 16.37 7.30
N GLU A 656 23.31 16.77 8.52
CA GLU A 656 22.33 17.21 9.53
C GLU A 656 21.61 18.51 9.13
N GLY A 657 22.28 19.37 8.34
CA GLY A 657 21.68 20.59 7.80
C GLY A 657 20.53 20.32 6.84
N ALA A 658 20.65 19.28 6.00
CA ALA A 658 19.57 18.79 5.15
C ALA A 658 18.47 18.11 5.97
N ARG A 659 18.81 17.34 7.03
CA ARG A 659 17.83 16.76 7.96
C ARG A 659 16.92 17.84 8.53
N GLN A 660 17.49 18.83 9.22
CA GLN A 660 16.70 19.85 9.91
C GLN A 660 15.86 20.72 8.97
N LYS A 661 16.38 21.09 7.78
CA LYS A 661 15.58 21.81 6.76
C LYS A 661 14.42 20.96 6.24
N SER A 662 14.64 19.68 6.02
CA SER A 662 13.63 18.75 5.49
C SER A 662 12.51 18.48 6.50
N LEU A 663 12.88 18.30 7.78
CA LEU A 663 11.93 18.23 8.89
C LEU A 663 11.13 19.53 9.03
N ALA A 664 11.80 20.69 9.03
CA ALA A 664 11.17 22.00 9.16
C ALA A 664 10.15 22.29 8.03
N GLY A 665 10.49 21.96 6.78
CA GLY A 665 9.60 22.17 5.63
C GLY A 665 8.40 21.23 5.59
N ASN A 666 8.50 20.02 6.17
CA ASN A 666 7.41 19.05 6.21
C ASN A 666 6.59 19.10 7.50
N ALA A 667 7.05 19.75 8.58
CA ALA A 667 6.40 19.73 9.90
C ALA A 667 4.87 19.91 9.87
N SER A 668 4.37 20.95 9.20
CA SER A 668 2.93 21.22 9.07
C SER A 668 2.16 20.14 8.28
N ARG A 669 2.80 19.50 7.28
CA ARG A 669 2.23 18.38 6.52
C ARG A 669 2.17 17.12 7.38
N ILE A 670 3.24 16.83 8.12
CA ILE A 670 3.35 15.67 9.00
C ILE A 670 2.30 15.75 10.11
N GLU A 671 2.25 16.86 10.85
CA GLU A 671 1.28 17.07 11.93
C GLU A 671 -0.18 17.02 11.45
N GLY A 672 -0.44 17.51 10.23
CA GLY A 672 -1.74 17.38 9.57
C GLY A 672 -2.10 15.94 9.17
N TRP A 673 -1.11 15.08 8.87
CA TRP A 673 -1.32 13.68 8.49
C TRP A 673 -1.46 12.74 9.70
N ARG A 674 -0.71 12.98 10.77
CA ARG A 674 -0.63 12.11 11.98
C ARG A 674 -1.95 11.87 12.71
N ASN A 675 -2.94 12.72 12.49
CA ASN A 675 -4.27 12.59 13.11
C ASN A 675 -5.32 11.98 12.15
N THR A 676 -4.90 11.45 10.99
CA THR A 676 -5.79 10.97 9.93
C THR A 676 -5.96 9.46 9.90
N ARG A 677 -7.07 9.01 9.32
CA ARG A 677 -7.34 7.57 9.06
C ARG A 677 -6.16 6.88 8.36
N SER A 678 -5.60 7.50 7.33
CA SER A 678 -4.50 6.90 6.54
C SER A 678 -3.22 6.67 7.35
N TYR A 679 -2.93 7.51 8.35
CA TYR A 679 -1.82 7.32 9.27
C TYR A 679 -2.07 6.12 10.20
N TYR A 680 -3.26 6.01 10.82
CA TYR A 680 -3.60 4.86 11.66
C TYR A 680 -3.65 3.54 10.88
N SER A 681 -4.22 3.56 9.67
CA SER A 681 -4.22 2.42 8.76
C SER A 681 -2.80 1.99 8.37
N PHE A 682 -1.89 2.94 8.15
CA PHE A 682 -0.49 2.66 7.85
C PHE A 682 0.28 2.09 9.05
N ILE A 683 0.01 2.51 10.29
CA ILE A 683 0.56 1.86 11.50
C ILE A 683 0.12 0.38 11.57
N GLN A 684 -1.15 0.08 11.29
CA GLN A 684 -1.64 -1.30 11.25
C GLN A 684 -0.94 -2.13 10.17
N ASP A 685 -0.64 -1.54 9.02
CA ASP A 685 0.05 -2.23 7.92
C ASP A 685 1.54 -2.42 8.17
N LEU A 686 2.20 -1.48 8.83
CA LEU A 686 3.56 -1.68 9.36
C LEU A 686 3.57 -2.83 10.37
N ALA A 687 2.59 -2.90 11.28
CA ALA A 687 2.49 -3.97 12.26
C ALA A 687 2.30 -5.34 11.60
N ARG A 688 1.46 -5.43 10.56
CA ARG A 688 1.29 -6.66 9.77
C ARG A 688 2.55 -7.00 8.97
N TYR A 689 3.16 -6.03 8.30
CA TYR A 689 4.39 -6.26 7.56
C TYR A 689 5.49 -6.81 8.48
N PHE A 690 5.66 -6.25 9.67
CA PHE A 690 6.65 -6.69 10.65
C PHE A 690 6.44 -8.13 11.16
N THR A 691 5.21 -8.68 11.15
CA THR A 691 5.03 -10.09 11.52
C THR A 691 5.61 -11.04 10.48
N VAL A 692 5.40 -10.75 9.19
CA VAL A 692 5.84 -11.57 8.04
C VAL A 692 7.21 -11.19 7.47
N GLN A 693 7.78 -10.05 7.87
CA GLN A 693 9.08 -9.54 7.43
C GLN A 693 10.20 -10.55 7.75
N PRO A 694 10.93 -11.07 6.75
CA PRO A 694 12.02 -12.03 6.98
C PRO A 694 13.13 -11.47 7.87
N GLN A 695 13.63 -10.29 7.51
CA GLN A 695 14.77 -9.66 8.17
C GLN A 695 14.31 -8.58 9.17
N LYS A 696 14.35 -8.90 10.48
CA LYS A 696 13.86 -8.02 11.57
C LYS A 696 14.95 -7.29 12.36
N TYR A 697 16.21 -7.71 12.21
CA TYR A 697 17.34 -7.16 12.97
C TYR A 697 18.13 -6.05 12.23
N ILE A 698 17.86 -5.75 10.95
CA ILE A 698 18.45 -4.58 10.29
C ILE A 698 17.46 -3.87 9.36
N ASP A 699 17.51 -2.54 9.34
CA ASP A 699 16.85 -1.71 8.34
C ASP A 699 17.68 -1.72 7.04
N LEU A 700 17.42 -2.71 6.18
CA LEU A 700 18.04 -2.84 4.86
C LEU A 700 17.91 -1.55 4.02
N HIS A 701 16.80 -0.81 4.16
CA HIS A 701 16.57 0.42 3.41
C HIS A 701 17.45 1.57 3.89
N HIS A 702 17.60 1.72 5.20
CA HIS A 702 18.53 2.66 5.80
C HIS A 702 19.97 2.36 5.37
N LEU A 703 20.42 1.10 5.44
CA LEU A 703 21.77 0.71 5.04
C LEU A 703 22.04 0.97 3.55
N HIS A 704 21.07 0.72 2.67
CA HIS A 704 21.18 0.98 1.24
C HIS A 704 21.26 2.48 0.95
N ASP A 705 20.40 3.28 1.56
CA ASP A 705 20.43 4.73 1.39
C ASP A 705 21.72 5.35 1.93
N ARG A 706 22.36 4.76 2.96
CA ARG A 706 23.68 5.20 3.44
C ARG A 706 24.78 4.98 2.41
N LEU A 707 24.79 3.85 1.69
CA LEU A 707 25.73 3.65 0.57
C LEU A 707 25.52 4.66 -0.57
N LYS A 708 24.26 5.10 -0.76
CA LYS A 708 23.84 6.01 -1.84
C LYS A 708 24.05 7.50 -1.52
N ALA A 709 23.77 7.92 -0.30
CA ALA A 709 23.68 9.34 0.09
C ALA A 709 24.83 9.85 0.99
N GLN A 710 25.55 8.97 1.70
CA GLN A 710 26.57 9.36 2.67
C GLN A 710 28.00 9.06 2.21
N LYS A 711 28.96 9.89 2.65
CA LYS A 711 30.39 9.66 2.46
C LYS A 711 30.94 8.79 3.58
N LEU A 712 30.79 7.48 3.43
CA LEU A 712 31.18 6.48 4.43
C LEU A 712 32.70 6.27 4.49
N THR A 713 33.20 5.90 5.67
CA THR A 713 34.58 5.40 5.82
C THR A 713 34.69 3.98 5.25
N GLN A 714 35.92 3.54 4.94
CA GLN A 714 36.15 2.20 4.38
C GLN A 714 35.71 1.08 5.33
N ALA A 715 35.88 1.27 6.65
CA ALA A 715 35.39 0.32 7.65
C ALA A 715 33.85 0.27 7.65
N ALA A 716 33.20 1.43 7.75
CA ALA A 716 31.73 1.51 7.79
C ALA A 716 31.07 0.95 6.53
N SER A 717 31.60 1.23 5.33
CA SER A 717 31.07 0.62 4.10
C SER A 717 31.33 -0.90 4.03
N GLY A 718 32.49 -1.36 4.52
CA GLY A 718 32.81 -2.79 4.59
C GLY A 718 31.85 -3.56 5.51
N GLU A 719 31.53 -3.00 6.68
CA GLU A 719 30.54 -3.56 7.61
C GLU A 719 29.15 -3.64 6.96
N ILE A 720 28.71 -2.60 6.24
CA ILE A 720 27.41 -2.59 5.54
C ILE A 720 27.33 -3.67 4.44
N TYR A 721 28.36 -3.78 3.59
CA TYR A 721 28.39 -4.84 2.55
C TYR A 721 28.38 -6.25 3.16
N THR A 722 29.08 -6.43 4.29
CA THR A 722 29.11 -7.70 5.01
C THR A 722 27.75 -8.01 5.65
N ALA A 723 27.07 -6.99 6.20
CA ALA A 723 25.70 -7.13 6.74
C ALA A 723 24.71 -7.55 5.65
N PHE A 724 24.71 -6.90 4.48
CA PHE A 724 23.88 -7.34 3.34
C PHE A 724 24.14 -8.81 2.95
N SER A 725 25.41 -9.22 2.92
CA SER A 725 25.78 -10.61 2.60
C SER A 725 25.29 -11.61 3.66
N LYS A 726 25.33 -11.24 4.95
CA LYS A 726 24.77 -12.07 6.05
C LYS A 726 23.22 -12.11 6.03
N ALA A 727 22.59 -11.03 5.59
CA ALA A 727 21.16 -10.77 5.72
C ALA A 727 20.26 -11.33 4.61
N ALA A 728 20.82 -11.62 3.43
CA ALA A 728 20.06 -12.00 2.23
C ALA A 728 20.40 -13.42 1.76
N VAL A 729 20.14 -14.41 2.61
CA VAL A 729 20.46 -15.83 2.39
C VAL A 729 19.27 -16.59 1.80
N THR A 730 18.07 -16.41 2.35
CA THR A 730 16.86 -17.11 1.92
C THR A 730 16.15 -16.40 0.76
N TYR A 731 15.22 -17.10 0.09
CA TYR A 731 14.41 -16.53 -1.00
C TYR A 731 13.69 -15.25 -0.57
N ASP A 732 12.99 -15.28 0.56
CA ASP A 732 12.21 -14.13 1.03
C ASP A 732 13.10 -12.96 1.50
N GLU A 733 14.25 -13.24 2.11
CA GLU A 733 15.24 -12.21 2.43
C GLU A 733 15.83 -11.54 1.18
N ILE A 734 16.09 -12.31 0.10
CA ILE A 734 16.52 -11.75 -1.18
C ILE A 734 15.38 -10.93 -1.80
N CYS A 735 14.14 -11.40 -1.77
CA CYS A 735 12.97 -10.59 -2.15
C CYS A 735 12.93 -9.26 -1.39
N GLN A 736 13.12 -9.28 -0.06
CA GLN A 736 13.15 -8.08 0.78
C GLN A 736 14.33 -7.15 0.45
N LEU A 737 15.50 -7.68 0.10
CA LEU A 737 16.63 -6.87 -0.37
C LEU A 737 16.32 -6.19 -1.71
N LEU A 738 15.61 -6.88 -2.61
CA LEU A 738 15.26 -6.35 -3.93
C LEU A 738 14.19 -5.23 -3.86
N THR A 739 13.29 -5.24 -2.86
CA THR A 739 12.29 -4.15 -2.69
C THR A 739 12.97 -2.81 -2.38
N VAL A 740 14.07 -2.84 -1.64
CA VAL A 740 14.93 -1.70 -1.26
C VAL A 740 15.79 -1.18 -2.42
N CYS A 741 16.09 -2.03 -3.39
CA CYS A 741 16.95 -1.74 -4.53
C CYS A 741 16.16 -1.73 -5.86
N PRO A 742 15.08 -0.95 -6.05
CA PRO A 742 14.27 -1.02 -7.26
C PRO A 742 15.06 -0.64 -8.52
N GLU A 743 14.75 -1.28 -9.64
CA GLU A 743 15.46 -1.08 -10.92
C GLU A 743 15.44 0.38 -11.39
N SER A 744 14.33 1.09 -11.13
CA SER A 744 14.18 2.53 -11.42
C SER A 744 15.14 3.44 -10.63
N GLN A 745 15.73 2.93 -9.53
CA GLN A 745 16.72 3.62 -8.71
C GLN A 745 18.12 2.99 -8.79
N ALA A 746 18.50 2.52 -9.98
CA ALA A 746 19.76 1.84 -10.30
C ALA A 746 19.92 0.40 -9.79
N GLY A 747 18.85 -0.23 -9.26
CA GLY A 747 18.88 -1.64 -8.90
C GLY A 747 19.95 -1.97 -7.86
N VAL A 748 20.63 -3.10 -8.04
CA VAL A 748 21.73 -3.55 -7.15
C VAL A 748 23.09 -2.87 -7.42
N PHE A 749 23.13 -1.75 -8.16
CA PHE A 749 24.36 -0.99 -8.46
C PHE A 749 25.15 -0.63 -7.19
N TYR A 750 24.50 -0.03 -6.18
CA TYR A 750 25.18 0.38 -4.96
C TYR A 750 25.74 -0.80 -4.14
N ILE A 751 25.16 -1.99 -4.28
CA ILE A 751 25.70 -3.24 -3.71
C ILE A 751 26.91 -3.70 -4.51
N ALA A 752 26.84 -3.66 -5.85
CA ALA A 752 27.93 -4.07 -6.74
C ALA A 752 29.18 -3.18 -6.64
N LEU A 753 29.06 -1.92 -6.17
CA LEU A 753 30.22 -1.08 -5.83
C LEU A 753 31.14 -1.72 -4.77
N GLY A 754 30.62 -2.63 -3.94
CA GLY A 754 31.39 -3.40 -2.98
C GLY A 754 32.44 -4.34 -3.60
N LEU A 755 32.29 -4.69 -4.89
CA LEU A 755 33.31 -5.42 -5.67
C LEU A 755 34.62 -4.63 -5.81
N PHE A 756 34.60 -3.31 -5.61
CA PHE A 756 35.77 -2.43 -5.70
C PHE A 756 36.29 -1.99 -4.31
N HIS A 757 35.77 -2.59 -3.22
CA HIS A 757 36.22 -2.31 -1.87
C HIS A 757 37.68 -2.73 -1.67
N LYS A 758 38.41 -2.03 -0.79
CA LYS A 758 39.84 -2.28 -0.53
C LYS A 758 40.07 -3.63 0.16
N ASP A 759 39.20 -3.99 1.09
CA ASP A 759 39.25 -5.27 1.79
C ASP A 759 38.83 -6.41 0.86
N ILE A 760 39.61 -7.49 0.87
CA ILE A 760 39.36 -8.68 0.06
C ILE A 760 38.21 -9.51 0.62
N GLU A 761 38.00 -9.55 1.93
CA GLU A 761 36.91 -10.34 2.52
C GLU A 761 35.54 -9.69 2.24
N VAL A 762 35.47 -8.35 2.25
CA VAL A 762 34.30 -7.60 1.77
C VAL A 762 34.00 -7.90 0.30
N ARG A 763 35.01 -7.89 -0.59
CA ARG A 763 34.82 -8.24 -2.01
C ARG A 763 34.28 -9.67 -2.18
N LYS A 764 34.75 -10.63 -1.37
CA LYS A 764 34.25 -12.01 -1.36
C LYS A 764 32.78 -12.09 -0.94
N SER A 765 32.41 -11.45 0.17
CA SER A 765 31.03 -11.37 0.65
C SER A 765 30.08 -10.79 -0.40
N VAL A 766 30.52 -9.76 -1.13
CA VAL A 766 29.71 -9.15 -2.21
C VAL A 766 29.60 -10.06 -3.43
N VAL A 767 30.63 -10.83 -3.78
CA VAL A 767 30.52 -11.86 -4.84
C VAL A 767 29.51 -12.95 -4.45
N ASP A 768 29.58 -13.46 -3.22
CA ASP A 768 28.68 -14.51 -2.73
C ASP A 768 27.21 -14.03 -2.66
N LEU A 769 26.99 -12.77 -2.25
CA LEU A 769 25.67 -12.13 -2.32
C LEU A 769 25.16 -11.96 -3.76
N LEU A 770 26.00 -11.47 -4.68
CA LEU A 770 25.61 -11.27 -6.08
C LEU A 770 25.36 -12.59 -6.81
N GLU A 771 26.03 -13.67 -6.40
CA GLU A 771 25.77 -15.03 -6.88
C GLU A 771 24.36 -15.49 -6.50
N ARG A 772 24.01 -15.43 -5.20
CA ARG A 772 22.66 -15.70 -4.70
C ARG A 772 21.59 -14.86 -5.40
N ILE A 773 21.83 -13.56 -5.58
CA ILE A 773 20.93 -12.67 -6.34
C ILE A 773 20.80 -13.14 -7.80
N SER A 774 21.87 -13.59 -8.44
CA SER A 774 21.83 -14.03 -9.84
C SER A 774 21.09 -15.35 -10.07
N GLU A 775 21.03 -16.21 -9.06
CA GLU A 775 20.30 -17.49 -9.07
C GLU A 775 18.82 -17.33 -8.68
N HIS A 776 18.49 -16.30 -7.90
CA HIS A 776 17.13 -15.98 -7.47
C HIS A 776 16.18 -15.64 -8.64
N GLU A 777 14.93 -16.13 -8.58
CA GLU A 777 13.90 -15.97 -9.64
C GLU A 777 13.67 -14.50 -10.05
N ALA A 778 13.52 -13.61 -9.07
CA ALA A 778 13.47 -12.17 -9.32
C ALA A 778 14.87 -11.58 -9.54
N GLY A 779 15.84 -11.98 -8.71
CA GLY A 779 17.14 -11.32 -8.60
C GLY A 779 17.99 -11.39 -9.88
N ARG A 780 17.81 -12.44 -10.68
CA ARG A 780 18.41 -12.58 -12.02
C ARG A 780 18.12 -11.39 -12.95
N HIS A 781 17.00 -10.68 -12.76
CA HIS A 781 16.65 -9.51 -13.58
C HIS A 781 17.44 -8.27 -13.14
N TRP A 782 17.56 -8.04 -11.83
CA TRP A 782 18.46 -7.04 -11.27
C TRP A 782 19.94 -7.31 -11.63
N TRP A 783 20.35 -8.58 -11.62
CA TRP A 783 21.66 -9.02 -12.11
C TRP A 783 21.84 -8.71 -13.60
N LYS A 784 20.83 -8.92 -14.46
CA LYS A 784 20.86 -8.48 -15.87
C LYS A 784 21.03 -6.97 -15.99
N GLY A 785 20.45 -6.18 -15.09
CA GLY A 785 20.60 -4.71 -15.02
C GLY A 785 22.02 -4.19 -14.76
N LEU A 786 22.89 -4.96 -14.08
CA LEU A 786 24.27 -4.54 -13.80
C LEU A 786 25.10 -4.25 -15.07
N SER A 787 26.01 -3.29 -14.99
CA SER A 787 26.87 -2.92 -16.11
C SER A 787 27.85 -4.03 -16.47
N ARG A 788 28.37 -3.97 -17.71
CA ARG A 788 29.44 -4.89 -18.15
C ARG A 788 30.71 -4.77 -17.29
N PHE A 789 30.99 -3.59 -16.73
CA PHE A 789 32.15 -3.34 -15.88
C PHE A 789 32.06 -4.10 -14.56
N GLU A 790 30.92 -4.01 -13.88
CA GLU A 790 30.66 -4.73 -12.61
C GLU A 790 30.66 -6.25 -12.83
N LYS A 791 30.02 -6.72 -13.91
CA LYS A 791 30.02 -8.15 -14.28
C LYS A 791 31.43 -8.69 -14.53
N LEU A 792 32.33 -7.90 -15.15
CA LEU A 792 33.73 -8.30 -15.33
C LEU A 792 34.51 -8.31 -14.00
N ALA A 793 34.23 -7.38 -13.08
CA ALA A 793 34.82 -7.39 -11.75
C ALA A 793 34.36 -8.62 -10.94
N TYR A 794 33.07 -8.93 -10.95
CA TYR A 794 32.52 -10.16 -10.36
C TYR A 794 33.19 -11.42 -10.91
N ILE A 795 33.24 -11.59 -12.25
CA ILE A 795 33.85 -12.77 -12.88
C ILE A 795 35.33 -12.90 -12.49
N ARG A 796 36.06 -11.79 -12.41
CA ARG A 796 37.45 -11.78 -11.98
C ARG A 796 37.59 -12.26 -10.52
N ILE A 797 36.87 -11.62 -9.60
CA ILE A 797 36.99 -11.92 -8.17
C ILE A 797 36.50 -13.34 -7.87
N LYS A 798 35.42 -13.79 -8.52
CA LYS A 798 34.93 -15.17 -8.42
C LYS A 798 36.01 -16.19 -8.81
N ARG A 799 36.71 -15.99 -9.93
CA ARG A 799 37.84 -16.86 -10.33
C ARG A 799 39.00 -16.82 -9.35
N GLU A 800 39.31 -15.65 -8.78
CA GLU A 800 40.33 -15.53 -7.72
C GLU A 800 39.91 -16.36 -6.47
N VAL A 801 38.63 -16.33 -6.09
CA VAL A 801 38.06 -17.13 -4.97
C VAL A 801 38.03 -18.63 -5.26
N GLU A 802 37.61 -19.04 -6.46
CA GLU A 802 37.60 -20.43 -6.91
C GLU A 802 39.01 -21.01 -6.93
N ALA A 803 40.00 -20.25 -7.42
CA ALA A 803 41.40 -20.64 -7.44
C ALA A 803 41.98 -20.77 -6.02
N ASP A 804 41.69 -19.83 -5.12
CA ASP A 804 42.04 -19.89 -3.69
C ASP A 804 41.43 -21.13 -3.01
N ALA A 805 40.18 -21.46 -3.32
CA ALA A 805 39.49 -22.62 -2.79
C ALA A 805 40.11 -23.93 -3.31
N GLN A 806 40.41 -24.01 -4.61
CA GLN A 806 41.11 -25.16 -5.21
C GLN A 806 42.51 -25.35 -4.62
N ALA A 807 43.29 -24.27 -4.44
CA ALA A 807 44.61 -24.32 -3.83
C ALA A 807 44.55 -24.81 -2.36
N LYS A 808 43.58 -24.32 -1.57
CA LYS A 808 43.33 -24.79 -0.20
C LYS A 808 42.84 -26.25 -0.15
N GLY A 809 42.06 -26.68 -1.14
CA GLY A 809 41.60 -28.07 -1.29
C GLY A 809 42.75 -29.03 -1.62
N ALA A 810 43.57 -28.70 -2.61
CA ALA A 810 44.77 -29.44 -2.98
C ALA A 810 45.76 -29.52 -1.80
N GLY A 811 45.94 -28.43 -1.03
CA GLY A 811 46.77 -28.43 0.18
C GLY A 811 46.24 -29.34 1.30
N LYS A 812 44.93 -29.57 1.39
CA LYS A 812 44.34 -30.56 2.32
C LYS A 812 44.48 -32.00 1.84
N GLN A 813 44.42 -32.26 0.53
CA GLN A 813 44.71 -33.58 -0.04
C GLN A 813 46.21 -33.93 0.04
N ALA A 814 47.11 -32.97 -0.20
CA ALA A 814 48.55 -33.17 -0.05
C ALA A 814 48.99 -33.46 1.40
N LYS A 815 48.20 -33.03 2.40
CA LYS A 815 48.37 -33.40 3.81
C LYS A 815 47.70 -34.72 4.21
N ARG A 816 47.05 -35.43 3.28
CA ARG A 816 46.44 -36.76 3.46
C ARG A 816 47.09 -37.80 2.53
N SER A 817 48.37 -38.08 2.77
CA SER A 817 49.13 -39.17 2.11
C SER A 817 50.49 -39.36 2.83
N PRO A 818 51.04 -40.59 2.99
CA PRO A 818 50.39 -41.89 3.10
C PRO A 818 50.98 -42.68 4.30
N PHE A 819 50.44 -42.52 5.51
CA PHE A 819 51.02 -43.14 6.74
C PHE A 819 50.04 -43.96 7.60
N GLU A 820 48.86 -44.32 7.07
CA GLU A 820 47.89 -45.24 7.70
C GLU A 820 47.89 -46.65 7.06
N GLY A 821 48.88 -46.97 6.22
CA GLY A 821 48.96 -48.25 5.49
C GLY A 821 49.92 -49.30 6.05
N LEU A 822 50.48 -49.09 7.25
CA LEU A 822 51.54 -49.94 7.84
C LEU A 822 51.27 -50.24 9.32
N ARG A 823 50.11 -50.86 9.60
CA ARG A 823 49.83 -51.45 10.92
C ARG A 823 48.81 -52.60 10.93
N GLU A 824 48.85 -53.45 9.92
CA GLU A 824 48.20 -54.78 9.94
C GLU A 824 48.93 -55.75 9.01
N SER A 825 50.01 -56.38 9.53
CA SER A 825 50.72 -57.55 8.99
C SER A 825 51.55 -58.16 10.12
#